data_AF-A0A1X6YZW9-F1
#
_entry.id   AF-A0A1X6YZW9-F1
#
_cell.length_a   1.000
_cell.length_b   1.000
_cell.length_c   1.000
_cell.angle_alpha   90.00
_cell.angle_beta   90.00
_cell.angle_gamma   90.00
#
_symmetry.space_group_name_H-M   'P 1'
#
loop_
_entity.id
_entity.type
_entity.pdbx_description
1 polymer ?
#
loop_
_entity_poly.entity_id
_entity_poly.type
_entity_poly.pdbx_seq_one_letter_code
_entity_poly.pdbx_strand_id
1 'polypeptide(L)'
;MYRRFARFKICVLGPLLVLLFLAVPVATPAQDAPGPEEATSDRPLVRVPWSPYAGIYEMQSDGTLTGYFAELARLVADEAGFDVEFVGYESTPDVVAAQMVGDTDMLAGASGEQALRRTNILSSPVLKSSVYLIARIDAPADWSPETLEGARIGVIRNTTGSEPGALAERNTILPYGGVEDALGALLLGQIDAVVSVRKVIFDTLRQWRLDHRVRTVGPPLMEPEHYVLLHQSRAELMPRINAALARLQDSGALTQLGERWGLGLAAPVPDVLTVGVSHFPPYQVVTEDGTLTGFGVEGLRDLAERAGIQLQFKQISAEEWAAGPAPDRYDILPPISVNADRQRRMDFTTPIQQSPYSIFVRAGNGEGIAALDDLVGLRVGVGEQNVARARAEAHGGLDLEVYDNAGGLLDGLLAGEVDAILYPTMTVRRLAASGGFETRIEEVRPPFEVTERAIALRPGLATVRERLNGVIPGYLSSEQYIALREDWLGTPEFWTPERLRMAQIGVVLISLLVIAAFLVQNVLARRNAERLAAETRQVSNRLTAILDAAQSGVIGLTAGGQIAAVNPCGRLMLGEMDRPMPFPWPEALAFIDPEKMVPVGANTPVARAMGGEVLRGETALLRRADSDEPRYVRVSTAPVKARDAGDVATVVILDDITEQERNRQQMERSGRLDALGQLTGGVAHDFNNILATIEYAVQLVKSEASPRMMPFLDTAHASVRRGAELTKRLLAFAKRQPGMESSVRTSRVLADFRDLAAPTIEKSIDLIINDEDEDLRVFCDVGQLENALLNLVLNSRDAIIASGMGDRISVSVRSLSEVDSRSSLYRSGGGEDDGQNLRYVEFSVTDNGPGMTEEVRRRAIDPFFTTKGQNSGTGLGLSMVYGFVEQSNGELRIYSEEGLGTTVSLVLPRGTENNRREAPHKRAKAPKGQGQRILVVEDEESLLSIVTEVVRSLNYEVLPASSGREALDLVEAGEPFDLLLTDVVMPGGIGGFKLAAEVRKRRPDMPVVYMTGYSGLLEVEMGEVVAPTLQKPCPPVDLAKTLKQELEG
;
A
#
# COMPACT_ATOMS: atom_id res chain seq x y z
N MET A 1 26.25 -22.07 -32.52
CA MET A 1 27.52 -22.28 -33.25
C MET A 1 28.63 -22.18 -32.21
N TYR A 2 29.47 -23.22 -32.05
CA TYR A 2 30.65 -23.36 -31.15
C TYR A 2 30.40 -23.08 -29.65
N ARG A 3 30.32 -24.02 -28.69
CA ARG A 3 31.12 -25.21 -28.28
C ARG A 3 32.63 -24.95 -28.07
N ARG A 4 33.08 -25.31 -26.84
CA ARG A 4 34.45 -25.36 -26.25
C ARG A 4 34.77 -24.11 -25.40
N PHE A 5 35.21 -24.17 -24.15
CA PHE A 5 36.04 -25.14 -23.42
C PHE A 5 35.63 -25.25 -21.94
N ALA A 6 35.73 -26.46 -21.40
CA ALA A 6 35.73 -26.76 -19.97
C ALA A 6 37.17 -27.04 -19.52
N ARG A 7 37.40 -26.88 -18.19
CA ARG A 7 38.51 -27.41 -17.37
C ARG A 7 39.87 -26.72 -17.50
N PHE A 8 40.38 -26.21 -16.37
CA PHE A 8 41.57 -26.78 -15.71
C PHE A 8 41.65 -26.36 -14.23
N LYS A 9 42.23 -27.23 -13.42
CA LYS A 9 42.40 -27.21 -11.97
C LYS A 9 43.91 -27.35 -11.70
N ILE A 10 44.41 -26.79 -10.58
CA ILE A 10 45.58 -27.22 -9.75
C ILE A 10 46.98 -26.56 -9.94
N CYS A 11 47.60 -26.28 -8.77
CA CYS A 11 49.01 -26.03 -8.38
C CYS A 11 49.62 -24.64 -8.66
N VAL A 12 50.02 -23.83 -7.67
CA VAL A 12 51.07 -23.96 -6.61
C VAL A 12 52.49 -24.09 -7.17
N LEU A 13 53.30 -23.02 -7.02
CA LEU A 13 54.72 -23.00 -6.59
C LEU A 13 55.20 -21.54 -6.46
N GLY A 14 55.74 -21.14 -5.30
CA GLY A 14 56.63 -19.96 -5.15
C GLY A 14 58.09 -20.33 -5.50
N PRO A 15 59.13 -19.77 -4.87
CA PRO A 15 59.44 -18.40 -4.43
C PRO A 15 60.86 -17.94 -4.91
N LEU A 16 61.43 -16.87 -4.31
CA LEU A 16 62.85 -16.37 -4.27
C LEU A 16 63.05 -14.94 -4.85
N LEU A 17 63.35 -13.93 -4.01
CA LEU A 17 64.66 -13.49 -3.43
C LEU A 17 65.44 -12.60 -4.44
N VAL A 18 65.89 -11.37 -4.15
CA VAL A 18 66.97 -10.92 -3.23
C VAL A 18 66.97 -9.38 -3.22
N LEU A 19 66.79 -8.70 -2.06
CA LEU A 19 67.75 -7.86 -1.27
C LEU A 19 68.40 -6.63 -1.98
N LEU A 20 68.76 -5.47 -1.37
CA LEU A 20 69.22 -5.13 -0.01
C LEU A 20 69.14 -3.58 0.25
N PHE A 21 68.72 -3.16 1.46
CA PHE A 21 69.25 -2.15 2.44
C PHE A 21 69.57 -0.68 2.06
N LEU A 22 69.31 0.36 2.88
CA LEU A 22 69.57 0.64 4.33
C LEU A 22 68.45 1.57 4.93
N ALA A 23 67.82 1.30 6.08
CA ALA A 23 68.18 1.49 7.52
C ALA A 23 68.26 2.98 8.01
N VAL A 24 67.20 3.57 8.64
CA VAL A 24 66.84 3.70 10.10
C VAL A 24 67.52 4.94 10.80
N PRO A 25 66.99 5.65 11.84
CA PRO A 25 65.80 5.45 12.72
C PRO A 25 64.87 6.67 12.99
N VAL A 26 63.80 6.35 13.73
CA VAL A 26 62.87 7.18 14.54
C VAL A 26 63.56 7.94 15.70
N ALA A 27 63.07 9.15 16.02
CA ALA A 27 63.03 9.68 17.39
C ALA A 27 61.92 10.74 17.55
N THR A 28 61.19 10.68 18.67
CA THR A 28 60.12 11.57 19.14
C THR A 28 60.68 12.75 20.00
N PRO A 29 59.88 13.56 20.71
CA PRO A 29 59.67 14.99 20.45
C PRO A 29 60.35 15.93 21.48
N ALA A 30 60.53 17.22 21.15
CA ALA A 30 60.61 18.31 22.14
C ALA A 30 60.48 19.71 21.50
N GLN A 31 59.48 20.43 22.02
CA GLN A 31 59.35 21.87 22.33
C GLN A 31 60.24 22.97 21.71
N ASP A 32 59.53 24.12 21.55
CA ASP A 32 59.94 25.54 21.56
C ASP A 32 60.28 26.26 20.24
N ALA A 33 59.25 26.99 19.77
CA ALA A 33 59.23 28.39 19.25
C ALA A 33 60.00 28.73 17.96
N PRO A 34 59.56 29.75 17.15
CA PRO A 34 58.77 30.92 17.54
C PRO A 34 57.43 31.07 16.81
N GLY A 35 56.54 31.86 17.43
CA GLY A 35 55.26 32.27 16.89
C GLY A 35 55.38 33.12 15.62
N PRO A 36 54.27 33.35 14.91
CA PRO A 36 54.28 34.16 13.70
C PRO A 36 54.73 35.57 14.05
N GLU A 37 55.85 36.00 13.45
CA GLU A 37 56.25 37.39 13.41
C GLU A 37 55.05 38.22 12.92
N GLU A 38 54.60 39.16 13.76
CA GLU A 38 53.89 40.34 13.32
C GLU A 38 54.80 41.07 12.33
N ALA A 39 54.60 40.80 11.04
CA ALA A 39 55.03 41.71 10.01
C ALA A 39 54.24 43.01 10.21
N THR A 40 54.83 43.97 10.91
CA THR A 40 54.43 45.38 10.83
C THR A 40 54.64 45.82 9.39
N SER A 41 53.60 45.58 8.60
CA SER A 41 53.41 46.06 7.25
C SER A 41 53.42 47.59 7.30
N ASP A 42 54.49 48.22 6.84
CA ASP A 42 54.56 49.67 6.58
C ASP A 42 53.74 50.04 5.33
N ARG A 43 52.56 49.40 5.19
CA ARG A 43 51.62 49.64 4.10
C ARG A 43 50.70 50.80 4.51
N PRO A 44 50.52 51.80 3.65
CA PRO A 44 49.62 52.91 3.96
C PRO A 44 48.19 52.38 4.09
N LEU A 45 47.47 52.82 5.13
CA LEU A 45 46.05 52.51 5.31
C LEU A 45 45.20 53.46 4.46
N VAL A 46 44.27 52.90 3.69
CA VAL A 46 43.35 53.61 2.78
C VAL A 46 41.91 53.37 3.22
N ARG A 47 41.19 54.42 3.58
CA ARG A 47 39.77 54.36 3.96
C ARG A 47 38.89 54.31 2.71
N VAL A 48 38.09 53.25 2.59
CA VAL A 48 37.15 53.02 1.48
C VAL A 48 35.72 53.10 1.99
N PRO A 49 34.89 54.04 1.50
CA PRO A 49 33.52 54.14 1.95
C PRO A 49 32.65 53.04 1.34
N TRP A 50 31.64 52.58 2.07
CA TRP A 50 30.59 51.70 1.53
C TRP A 50 29.22 52.07 2.10
N SER A 51 28.17 51.72 1.37
CA SER A 51 26.77 51.81 1.83
C SER A 51 25.98 50.59 1.32
N PRO A 52 24.86 50.21 1.94
CA PRO A 52 24.09 49.04 1.53
C PRO A 52 23.49 49.24 0.12
N TYR A 53 24.01 48.51 -0.87
CA TYR A 53 23.49 48.51 -2.23
C TYR A 53 23.61 47.11 -2.85
N ALA A 54 22.46 46.46 -3.04
CA ALA A 54 22.38 45.06 -3.47
C ALA A 54 23.16 44.81 -4.77
N GLY A 55 23.98 43.74 -4.79
CA GLY A 55 24.82 43.37 -5.93
C GLY A 55 26.07 44.22 -6.14
N ILE A 56 26.33 45.22 -5.29
CA ILE A 56 27.52 46.08 -5.33
C ILE A 56 28.33 46.00 -4.02
N TYR A 57 27.65 46.08 -2.87
CA TYR A 57 28.18 45.85 -1.52
C TYR A 57 27.18 45.01 -0.72
N GLU A 58 27.61 43.85 -0.23
CA GLU A 58 26.79 42.88 0.51
C GLU A 58 27.50 42.45 1.80
N MET A 59 26.83 42.60 2.93
CA MET A 59 27.33 42.12 4.21
C MET A 59 26.94 40.65 4.39
N GLN A 60 27.92 39.77 4.54
CA GLN A 60 27.69 38.36 4.85
C GLN A 60 27.28 38.18 6.33
N SER A 61 26.65 37.05 6.63
CA SER A 61 26.20 36.71 8.00
C SER A 61 27.33 36.57 9.02
N ASP A 62 28.58 36.38 8.57
CA ASP A 62 29.79 36.36 9.39
C ASP A 62 30.40 37.75 9.62
N GLY A 63 29.78 38.81 9.10
CA GLY A 63 30.25 40.20 9.19
C GLY A 63 31.24 40.60 8.09
N THR A 64 31.50 39.74 7.09
CA THR A 64 32.42 40.05 5.99
C THR A 64 31.73 40.89 4.92
N LEU A 65 32.30 42.04 4.57
CA LEU A 65 31.83 42.85 3.44
C LEU A 65 32.27 42.20 2.11
N THR A 66 31.32 41.85 1.27
CA THR A 66 31.50 41.25 -0.06
C THR A 66 30.86 42.15 -1.13
N GLY A 67 31.04 41.84 -2.41
CA GLY A 67 30.53 42.66 -3.52
C GLY A 67 31.63 43.14 -4.46
N TYR A 68 31.26 43.46 -5.70
CA TYR A 68 32.22 43.78 -6.76
C TYR A 68 33.17 44.92 -6.36
N PHE A 69 32.68 46.01 -5.79
CA PHE A 69 33.55 47.14 -5.41
C PHE A 69 34.38 46.86 -4.15
N ALA A 70 33.89 46.03 -3.23
CA ALA A 70 34.67 45.60 -2.07
C ALA A 70 35.83 44.67 -2.49
N GLU A 71 35.56 43.70 -3.37
CA GLU A 71 36.59 42.81 -3.91
C GLU A 71 37.57 43.56 -4.83
N LEU A 72 37.09 44.50 -5.65
CA LEU A 72 37.95 45.37 -6.45
C LEU A 72 38.88 46.20 -5.56
N ALA A 73 38.36 46.79 -4.49
CA ALA A 73 39.17 47.57 -3.55
C ALA A 73 40.28 46.71 -2.91
N ARG A 74 39.95 45.48 -2.48
CA ARG A 74 40.94 44.54 -1.92
C ARG A 74 41.98 44.10 -2.94
N LEU A 75 41.55 43.72 -4.15
CA LEU A 75 42.47 43.31 -5.23
C LEU A 75 43.44 44.43 -5.60
N VAL A 76 42.93 45.66 -5.73
CA VAL A 76 43.78 46.83 -6.01
C VAL A 76 44.73 47.09 -4.84
N ALA A 77 44.28 46.95 -3.60
CA ALA A 77 45.10 47.17 -2.41
C ALA A 77 46.24 46.15 -2.27
N ASP A 78 45.93 44.86 -2.44
CA ASP A 78 46.92 43.78 -2.39
C ASP A 78 48.00 43.96 -3.46
N GLU A 79 47.58 44.25 -4.69
CA GLU A 79 48.46 44.39 -5.84
C GLU A 79 49.23 45.72 -5.85
N ALA A 80 48.64 46.79 -5.33
CA ALA A 80 49.29 48.09 -5.20
C ALA A 80 50.12 48.21 -3.91
N GLY A 81 49.96 47.31 -2.94
CA GLY A 81 50.70 47.22 -1.68
C GLY A 81 50.27 48.23 -0.62
N PHE A 82 48.96 48.35 -0.36
CA PHE A 82 48.38 49.15 0.72
C PHE A 82 47.27 48.37 1.44
N ASP A 83 46.86 48.79 2.63
CA ASP A 83 45.80 48.13 3.40
C ASP A 83 44.49 48.92 3.31
N VAL A 84 43.33 48.24 3.34
CA VAL A 84 42.01 48.86 3.18
C VAL A 84 41.19 48.77 4.47
N GLU A 85 40.66 49.90 4.89
CA GLU A 85 39.64 50.01 5.95
C GLU A 85 38.29 50.40 5.34
N PHE A 86 37.26 49.58 5.52
CA PHE A 86 35.91 49.88 5.02
C PHE A 86 35.11 50.73 6.01
N VAL A 87 34.67 51.91 5.60
CA VAL A 87 33.89 52.86 6.43
C VAL A 87 32.43 52.86 5.95
N GLY A 88 31.49 52.50 6.84
CA GLY A 88 30.08 52.38 6.50
C GLY A 88 29.33 53.72 6.57
N TYR A 89 28.44 53.95 5.60
CA TYR A 89 27.55 55.12 5.52
C TYR A 89 26.11 54.68 5.23
N GLU A 90 25.13 55.49 5.65
CA GLU A 90 23.71 55.17 5.51
C GLU A 90 23.21 55.27 4.06
N SER A 91 23.83 56.12 3.23
CA SER A 91 23.38 56.35 1.86
C SER A 91 24.51 56.67 0.88
N THR A 92 24.29 56.43 -0.42
CA THR A 92 25.24 56.80 -1.48
C THR A 92 25.57 58.31 -1.50
N PRO A 93 24.61 59.24 -1.28
CA PRO A 93 24.94 60.66 -1.10
C PRO A 93 25.93 60.94 0.04
N ASP A 94 25.83 60.22 1.16
CA ASP A 94 26.76 60.41 2.29
C ASP A 94 28.17 59.91 1.95
N VAL A 95 28.26 58.80 1.20
CA VAL A 95 29.53 58.30 0.64
C VAL A 95 30.17 59.36 -0.27
N VAL A 96 29.39 59.96 -1.16
CA VAL A 96 29.88 61.01 -2.07
C VAL A 96 30.32 62.24 -1.28
N ALA A 97 29.55 62.67 -0.28
CA ALA A 97 29.88 63.81 0.56
C ALA A 97 31.19 63.58 1.35
N ALA A 98 31.35 62.41 1.96
CA ALA A 98 32.57 62.02 2.70
C ALA A 98 33.80 61.97 1.78
N GLN A 99 33.66 61.40 0.58
CA GLN A 99 34.74 61.35 -0.41
C GLN A 99 35.09 62.74 -0.97
N MET A 100 34.13 63.67 -1.02
CA MET A 100 34.38 65.04 -1.49
C MET A 100 35.22 65.86 -0.51
N VAL A 101 35.04 65.66 0.81
CA VAL A 101 35.76 66.40 1.86
C VAL A 101 37.05 65.72 2.33
N GLY A 102 37.30 64.48 1.89
CA GLY A 102 38.50 63.71 2.25
C GLY A 102 38.38 62.88 3.54
N ASP A 103 37.15 62.67 4.03
CA ASP A 103 36.87 61.76 5.15
C ASP A 103 37.09 60.30 4.75
N THR A 104 37.03 60.01 3.46
CA THR A 104 37.49 58.76 2.86
C THR A 104 38.54 58.99 1.78
N ASP A 105 39.43 58.01 1.60
CA ASP A 105 40.62 58.13 0.78
C ASP A 105 40.38 57.63 -0.65
N MET A 106 39.69 56.48 -0.82
CA MET A 106 39.52 55.81 -2.12
C MET A 106 38.08 55.31 -2.32
N LEU A 107 37.50 55.57 -3.49
CA LEU A 107 36.21 55.05 -3.92
C LEU A 107 36.40 54.10 -5.12
N ALA A 108 36.19 52.80 -4.91
CA ALA A 108 36.35 51.80 -5.95
C ALA A 108 35.08 51.71 -6.82
N GLY A 109 35.24 51.97 -8.13
CA GLY A 109 34.21 51.67 -9.14
C GLY A 109 33.15 52.74 -9.40
N ALA A 110 33.43 54.01 -9.12
CA ALA A 110 32.48 55.08 -9.44
C ALA A 110 32.50 55.43 -10.94
N SER A 111 31.31 55.66 -11.52
CA SER A 111 31.21 56.33 -12.82
C SER A 111 31.61 57.79 -12.61
N GLY A 112 32.63 58.29 -13.32
CA GLY A 112 33.33 59.55 -12.99
C GLY A 112 32.50 60.84 -13.03
N GLU A 113 31.58 61.00 -12.07
CA GLU A 113 30.66 62.12 -11.88
C GLU A 113 31.40 63.45 -11.76
N GLN A 114 30.82 64.50 -12.35
CA GLN A 114 31.46 65.82 -12.44
C GLN A 114 31.73 66.45 -11.07
N ALA A 115 30.92 66.15 -10.05
CA ALA A 115 31.09 66.63 -8.69
C ALA A 115 32.36 66.06 -8.03
N LEU A 116 32.62 64.76 -8.17
CA LEU A 116 33.76 64.08 -7.58
C LEU A 116 35.09 64.41 -8.28
N ARG A 117 35.07 64.72 -9.58
CA ARG A 117 36.27 65.10 -10.36
C ARG A 117 36.99 66.35 -9.84
N ARG A 118 36.34 67.20 -9.05
CA ARG A 118 36.96 68.43 -8.52
C ARG A 118 37.93 68.17 -7.37
N THR A 119 37.70 67.10 -6.61
CA THR A 119 38.47 66.75 -5.40
C THR A 119 39.14 65.38 -5.48
N ASN A 120 38.92 64.62 -6.56
CA ASN A 120 39.47 63.29 -6.76
C ASN A 120 40.23 63.16 -8.09
N ILE A 121 41.22 62.26 -8.07
CA ILE A 121 41.99 61.81 -9.23
C ILE A 121 41.41 60.47 -9.67
N LEU A 122 41.22 60.29 -10.98
CA LEU A 122 40.67 59.06 -11.56
C LEU A 122 41.82 58.16 -12.03
N SER A 123 41.66 56.86 -11.80
CA SER A 123 42.53 55.82 -12.37
C SER A 123 42.30 55.64 -13.88
N SER A 124 43.00 54.68 -14.49
CA SER A 124 42.55 54.06 -15.73
C SER A 124 41.18 53.37 -15.53
N PRO A 125 40.34 53.27 -16.57
CA PRO A 125 39.04 52.59 -16.48
C PRO A 125 39.20 51.15 -16.01
N VAL A 126 38.35 50.71 -15.07
CA VAL A 126 38.36 49.34 -14.53
C VAL A 126 37.25 48.46 -15.09
N LEU A 127 36.15 49.09 -15.54
CA LEU A 127 34.97 48.40 -16.06
C LEU A 127 34.16 49.38 -16.93
N LYS A 128 33.46 48.84 -17.93
CA LYS A 128 32.35 49.54 -18.59
C LYS A 128 31.06 48.89 -18.15
N SER A 129 30.11 49.68 -17.65
CA SER A 129 28.74 49.21 -17.50
C SER A 129 27.92 49.64 -18.71
N SER A 130 26.80 48.95 -18.95
CA SER A 130 25.87 49.29 -20.03
C SER A 130 24.53 49.67 -19.41
N VAL A 131 24.09 50.90 -19.68
CA VAL A 131 22.78 51.41 -19.27
C VAL A 131 21.78 51.11 -20.38
N TYR A 132 20.67 50.48 -20.05
CA TYR A 132 19.65 50.09 -21.02
C TYR A 132 18.35 50.84 -20.78
N LEU A 133 17.58 50.98 -21.85
CA LEU A 133 16.15 51.20 -21.76
C LEU A 133 15.47 49.85 -21.50
N ILE A 134 14.70 49.74 -20.42
CA ILE A 134 14.03 48.51 -20.02
C ILE A 134 12.53 48.75 -20.01
N ALA A 135 11.80 48.00 -20.81
CA ALA A 135 10.35 48.12 -20.93
C ALA A 135 9.67 46.82 -20.52
N ARG A 136 8.36 46.86 -20.34
CA ARG A 136 7.58 45.63 -20.16
C ARG A 136 7.71 44.73 -21.39
N ILE A 137 7.59 43.42 -21.18
CA ILE A 137 7.73 42.41 -22.23
C ILE A 137 6.68 42.58 -23.34
N ASP A 138 5.51 43.12 -23.00
CA ASP A 138 4.40 43.40 -23.92
C ASP A 138 4.50 44.77 -24.62
N ALA A 139 5.57 45.54 -24.36
CA ALA A 139 5.86 46.72 -25.14
C ALA A 139 6.19 46.35 -26.60
N PRO A 140 5.78 47.18 -27.59
CA PRO A 140 5.99 46.90 -29.01
C PRO A 140 7.42 46.50 -29.37
N ALA A 141 7.58 45.38 -30.09
CA ALA A 141 8.87 44.75 -30.35
C ALA A 141 9.84 45.61 -31.19
N ASP A 142 9.29 46.55 -31.96
CA ASP A 142 9.99 47.52 -32.80
C ASP A 142 10.50 48.75 -32.04
N TRP A 143 10.21 48.87 -30.73
CA TRP A 143 10.78 49.92 -29.90
C TRP A 143 12.30 49.87 -29.93
N SER A 144 12.91 51.02 -30.25
CA SER A 144 14.33 51.25 -30.11
C SER A 144 14.56 52.59 -29.39
N PRO A 145 15.72 52.76 -28.72
CA PRO A 145 16.13 54.05 -28.17
C PRO A 145 16.06 55.23 -29.15
N GLU A 146 16.25 54.95 -30.44
CA GLU A 146 16.34 55.94 -31.51
C GLU A 146 14.96 56.33 -32.03
N THR A 147 14.02 55.38 -32.09
CA THR A 147 12.69 55.56 -32.68
C THR A 147 11.59 55.85 -31.66
N LEU A 148 11.86 55.68 -30.36
CA LEU A 148 10.87 55.89 -29.30
C LEU A 148 10.56 57.38 -29.07
N GLU A 149 9.29 57.73 -29.19
CA GLU A 149 8.74 59.08 -29.01
C GLU A 149 7.41 59.04 -28.24
N GLY A 150 7.16 60.05 -27.40
CA GLY A 150 5.91 60.20 -26.64
C GLY A 150 5.74 59.26 -25.44
N ALA A 151 6.73 58.44 -25.11
CA ALA A 151 6.67 57.50 -23.99
C ALA A 151 6.95 58.18 -22.64
N ARG A 152 6.45 57.60 -21.54
CA ARG A 152 6.80 57.97 -20.16
C ARG A 152 7.98 57.11 -19.70
N ILE A 153 9.13 57.74 -19.48
CA ILE A 153 10.37 57.05 -19.15
C ILE A 153 10.75 57.37 -17.70
N GLY A 154 10.80 56.35 -16.86
CA GLY A 154 11.29 56.46 -15.49
C GLY A 154 12.82 56.56 -15.45
N VAL A 155 13.34 57.47 -14.63
CA VAL A 155 14.77 57.58 -14.33
C VAL A 155 14.97 57.60 -12.81
N ILE A 156 16.06 57.00 -12.33
CA ILE A 156 16.37 56.95 -10.90
C ILE A 156 17.30 58.12 -10.58
N ARG A 157 16.93 58.96 -9.60
CA ARG A 157 17.73 60.14 -9.22
C ARG A 157 19.12 59.74 -8.75
N ASN A 158 20.12 60.57 -9.07
CA ASN A 158 21.50 60.40 -8.61
C ASN A 158 22.11 59.04 -8.99
N THR A 159 21.74 58.50 -10.15
CA THR A 159 22.30 57.25 -10.67
C THR A 159 22.73 57.42 -12.11
N THR A 160 23.60 56.53 -12.57
CA THR A 160 24.04 56.46 -13.96
C THR A 160 22.84 56.15 -14.87
N GLY A 161 22.44 57.12 -15.70
CA GLY A 161 21.23 57.06 -16.52
C GLY A 161 20.10 58.02 -16.09
N SER A 162 20.30 58.82 -15.04
CA SER A 162 19.36 59.87 -14.62
C SER A 162 19.13 60.96 -15.66
N GLU A 163 20.10 61.14 -16.57
CA GLU A 163 20.07 62.09 -17.68
C GLU A 163 20.14 61.32 -19.02
N PRO A 164 19.02 60.87 -19.58
CA PRO A 164 19.01 59.96 -20.74
C PRO A 164 19.26 60.67 -22.09
N GLY A 165 19.82 61.89 -22.07
CA GLY A 165 20.21 62.66 -23.26
C GLY A 165 19.06 62.84 -24.27
N ALA A 166 19.28 62.42 -25.52
CA ALA A 166 18.35 62.59 -26.64
C ALA A 166 16.97 61.93 -26.43
N LEU A 167 16.84 60.96 -25.52
CA LEU A 167 15.53 60.40 -25.15
C LEU A 167 14.65 61.42 -24.42
N ALA A 168 15.25 62.30 -23.62
CA ALA A 168 14.52 63.32 -22.86
C ALA A 168 13.91 64.41 -23.75
N GLU A 169 14.44 64.62 -24.96
CA GLU A 169 13.91 65.59 -25.92
C GLU A 169 12.59 65.13 -26.56
N ARG A 170 12.38 63.82 -26.65
CA ARG A 170 11.25 63.19 -27.36
C ARG A 170 10.22 62.51 -26.45
N ASN A 171 10.52 62.39 -25.15
CA ASN A 171 9.75 61.57 -24.21
C ASN A 171 9.57 62.28 -22.86
N THR A 172 8.56 61.88 -22.09
CA THR A 172 8.31 62.44 -20.75
C THR A 172 9.17 61.72 -19.72
N ILE A 173 10.11 62.43 -19.09
CA ILE A 173 11.00 61.87 -18.06
C ILE A 173 10.38 62.02 -16.66
N LEU A 174 10.27 60.92 -15.92
CA LEU A 174 9.70 60.88 -14.57
C LEU A 174 10.75 60.40 -13.57
N PRO A 175 11.19 61.25 -12.63
CA PRO A 175 12.26 60.89 -11.70
C PRO A 175 11.73 60.16 -10.45
N TYR A 176 12.38 59.05 -10.09
CA TYR A 176 12.07 58.22 -8.93
C TYR A 176 13.20 58.24 -7.89
N GLY A 177 12.84 58.05 -6.61
CA GLY A 177 13.78 58.05 -5.48
C GLY A 177 14.61 56.77 -5.38
N GLY A 178 14.09 55.65 -5.87
CA GLY A 178 14.77 54.35 -5.84
C GLY A 178 14.36 53.42 -6.98
N VAL A 179 15.11 52.31 -7.10
CA VAL A 179 14.90 51.27 -8.12
C VAL A 179 13.52 50.62 -7.96
N GLU A 180 13.13 50.32 -6.72
CA GLU A 180 11.88 49.61 -6.42
C GLU A 180 10.64 50.42 -6.83
N ASP A 181 10.62 51.73 -6.55
CA ASP A 181 9.52 52.62 -6.92
C ASP A 181 9.36 52.70 -8.46
N ALA A 182 10.49 52.82 -9.17
CA ALA A 182 10.51 52.87 -10.63
C ALA A 182 10.02 51.55 -11.24
N LEU A 183 10.44 50.41 -10.67
CA LEU A 183 9.98 49.09 -11.12
C LEU A 183 8.51 48.83 -10.83
N GLY A 184 8.02 49.25 -9.66
CA GLY A 184 6.60 49.19 -9.32
C GLY A 184 5.77 50.00 -10.31
N ALA A 185 6.18 51.23 -10.62
CA ALA A 185 5.54 52.08 -11.61
C ALA A 185 5.55 51.45 -13.02
N LEU A 186 6.67 50.83 -13.42
CA LEU A 186 6.79 50.14 -14.72
C LEU A 186 5.82 48.96 -14.81
N LEU A 187 5.80 48.10 -13.79
CA LEU A 187 4.95 46.90 -13.77
C LEU A 187 3.46 47.22 -13.69
N LEU A 188 3.08 48.33 -13.04
CA LEU A 188 1.72 48.87 -12.99
C LEU A 188 1.32 49.66 -14.25
N GLY A 189 2.25 49.88 -15.19
CA GLY A 189 2.00 50.65 -16.42
C GLY A 189 1.84 52.16 -16.20
N GLN A 190 2.34 52.68 -15.09
CA GLN A 190 2.40 54.13 -14.81
C GLN A 190 3.55 54.80 -15.59
N ILE A 191 4.56 54.03 -15.95
CA ILE A 191 5.60 54.39 -16.92
C ILE A 191 5.73 53.28 -17.96
N ASP A 192 6.23 53.65 -19.13
CA ASP A 192 6.29 52.78 -20.30
C ASP A 192 7.67 52.08 -20.41
N ALA A 193 8.73 52.72 -19.92
CA ALA A 193 10.07 52.16 -19.79
C ALA A 193 10.84 52.79 -18.62
N VAL A 194 11.90 52.14 -18.16
CA VAL A 194 12.85 52.66 -17.15
C VAL A 194 14.26 52.64 -17.71
N VAL A 195 15.05 53.67 -17.42
CA VAL A 195 16.48 53.74 -17.77
C VAL A 195 17.31 53.36 -16.55
N SER A 196 18.08 52.29 -16.66
CA SER A 196 18.99 51.87 -15.59
C SER A 196 20.00 50.83 -16.09
N VAL A 197 20.95 50.47 -15.23
CA VAL A 197 21.89 49.37 -15.45
C VAL A 197 21.11 48.05 -15.41
N ARG A 198 21.32 47.20 -16.43
CA ARG A 198 20.59 45.93 -16.58
C ARG A 198 20.63 45.07 -15.32
N LYS A 199 21.81 44.91 -14.72
CA LYS A 199 22.00 44.10 -13.51
C LYS A 199 21.10 44.56 -12.36
N VAL A 200 21.09 45.85 -12.04
CA VAL A 200 20.31 46.42 -10.92
C VAL A 200 18.82 46.08 -11.06
N ILE A 201 18.29 46.26 -12.28
CA ILE A 201 16.87 46.01 -12.56
C ILE A 201 16.56 44.51 -12.57
N PHE A 202 17.35 43.72 -13.28
CA PHE A 202 17.08 42.28 -13.42
C PHE A 202 17.33 41.52 -12.12
N ASP A 203 18.31 41.90 -11.29
CA ASP A 203 18.54 41.27 -9.99
C ASP A 203 17.38 41.57 -9.03
N THR A 204 16.92 42.83 -8.98
CA THR A 204 15.75 43.22 -8.16
C THR A 204 14.50 42.48 -8.62
N LEU A 205 14.23 42.47 -9.94
CA LEU A 205 13.07 41.75 -10.48
C LEU A 205 13.19 40.23 -10.32
N ARG A 206 14.39 39.67 -10.33
CA ARG A 206 14.64 38.25 -10.11
C ARG A 206 14.37 37.84 -8.67
N GLN A 207 14.73 38.68 -7.70
CA GLN A 207 14.31 38.51 -6.30
C GLN A 207 12.78 38.47 -6.18
N TRP A 208 12.08 39.28 -6.98
CA TRP A 208 10.62 39.29 -7.03
C TRP A 208 10.02 38.22 -7.98
N ARG A 209 10.85 37.48 -8.72
CA ARG A 209 10.47 36.56 -9.81
C ARG A 209 9.61 37.19 -10.92
N LEU A 210 9.83 38.47 -11.20
CA LEU A 210 9.14 39.26 -12.23
C LEU A 210 10.05 39.68 -13.39
N ASP A 211 11.28 39.18 -13.43
CA ASP A 211 12.30 39.44 -14.45
C ASP A 211 11.85 39.07 -15.88
N HIS A 212 10.96 38.09 -16.01
CA HIS A 212 10.35 37.70 -17.29
C HIS A 212 9.31 38.69 -17.83
N ARG A 213 8.83 39.63 -16.99
CA ARG A 213 7.82 40.63 -17.40
C ARG A 213 8.43 41.86 -18.06
N VAL A 214 9.76 41.92 -18.18
CA VAL A 214 10.48 43.04 -18.76
C VAL A 214 11.53 42.57 -19.75
N ARG A 215 11.96 43.48 -20.63
CA ARG A 215 13.05 43.25 -21.58
C ARG A 215 13.87 44.52 -21.77
N THR A 216 15.11 44.36 -22.19
CA THR A 216 15.90 45.47 -22.74
C THR A 216 15.35 45.87 -24.11
N VAL A 217 15.36 47.17 -24.40
CA VAL A 217 14.89 47.78 -25.64
C VAL A 217 16.11 48.25 -26.43
N GLY A 218 16.47 47.52 -27.48
CA GLY A 218 17.60 47.86 -28.35
C GLY A 218 19.00 47.76 -27.68
N PRO A 219 20.03 48.35 -28.30
CA PRO A 219 21.38 48.40 -27.75
C PRO A 219 21.47 49.32 -26.51
N PRO A 220 22.58 49.26 -25.75
CA PRO A 220 22.81 50.17 -24.62
C PRO A 220 22.64 51.64 -25.01
N LEU A 221 22.02 52.43 -24.14
CA LEU A 221 21.88 53.87 -24.28
C LEU A 221 23.21 54.60 -24.08
N MET A 222 24.00 54.10 -23.13
CA MET A 222 25.31 54.63 -22.79
C MET A 222 26.16 53.54 -22.14
N GLU A 223 27.48 53.65 -22.30
CA GLU A 223 28.46 52.74 -21.73
C GLU A 223 29.47 53.49 -20.84
N PRO A 224 29.06 53.92 -19.64
CA PRO A 224 29.92 54.68 -18.75
C PRO A 224 31.09 53.84 -18.24
N GLU A 225 32.26 54.45 -18.26
CA GLU A 225 33.47 53.91 -17.67
C GLU A 225 33.47 54.13 -16.15
N HIS A 226 33.81 53.08 -15.43
CA HIS A 226 34.02 53.09 -13.99
C HIS A 226 35.51 53.21 -13.69
N TYR A 227 35.82 53.94 -12.62
CA TYR A 227 37.19 54.24 -12.21
C TYR A 227 37.37 53.96 -10.71
N VAL A 228 38.62 53.78 -10.29
CA VAL A 228 39.01 53.98 -8.90
C VAL A 228 39.29 55.46 -8.71
N LEU A 229 38.53 56.11 -7.83
CA LEU A 229 38.71 57.50 -7.49
C LEU A 229 39.54 57.59 -6.22
N LEU A 230 40.53 58.48 -6.22
CA LEU A 230 41.39 58.72 -5.08
C LEU A 230 41.32 60.19 -4.72
N HIS A 231 41.07 60.49 -3.45
CA HIS A 231 41.04 61.87 -3.00
C HIS A 231 42.42 62.53 -3.21
N GLN A 232 42.44 63.82 -3.56
CA GLN A 232 43.69 64.54 -3.85
C GLN A 232 44.69 64.54 -2.67
N SER A 233 44.22 64.33 -1.44
CA SER A 233 45.08 64.17 -0.24
C SER A 233 45.97 62.93 -0.29
N ARG A 234 45.66 61.95 -1.15
CA ARG A 234 46.38 60.68 -1.31
C ARG A 234 46.94 60.49 -2.72
N ALA A 235 47.12 61.57 -3.47
CA ALA A 235 47.52 61.56 -4.88
C ALA A 235 48.77 60.70 -5.17
N GLU A 236 49.67 60.53 -4.20
CA GLU A 236 50.87 59.71 -4.27
C GLU A 236 50.61 58.22 -4.57
N LEU A 237 49.42 57.69 -4.26
CA LEU A 237 49.10 56.27 -4.47
C LEU A 237 48.57 55.98 -5.88
N MET A 238 48.13 57.00 -6.64
CA MET A 238 47.52 56.80 -7.96
C MET A 238 48.43 56.09 -8.98
N PRO A 239 49.75 56.40 -9.09
CA PRO A 239 50.63 55.65 -9.98
C PRO A 239 50.72 54.16 -9.63
N ARG A 240 50.70 53.81 -8.33
CA ARG A 240 50.71 52.42 -7.85
C ARG A 240 49.39 51.72 -8.19
N ILE A 241 48.26 52.41 -7.99
CA ILE A 241 46.92 51.92 -8.35
C ILE A 241 46.83 51.64 -9.86
N ASN A 242 47.27 52.57 -10.72
CA ASN A 242 47.23 52.35 -12.17
C ASN A 242 48.13 51.19 -12.62
N ALA A 243 49.31 51.04 -12.01
CA ALA A 243 50.19 49.90 -12.29
C ALA A 243 49.57 48.56 -11.84
N ALA A 244 48.89 48.54 -10.69
CA ALA A 244 48.16 47.39 -10.20
C ALA A 244 46.99 47.02 -11.12
N LEU A 245 46.18 48.00 -11.52
CA LEU A 245 45.08 47.80 -12.46
C LEU A 245 45.55 47.27 -13.80
N ALA A 246 46.69 47.73 -14.33
CA ALA A 246 47.26 47.18 -15.55
C ALA A 246 47.61 45.68 -15.42
N ARG A 247 48.23 45.27 -14.30
CA ARG A 247 48.54 43.84 -14.06
C ARG A 247 47.29 42.99 -13.83
N LEU A 248 46.29 43.53 -13.15
CA LEU A 248 45.00 42.86 -12.95
C LEU A 248 44.20 42.74 -14.26
N GLN A 249 44.35 43.71 -15.17
CA GLN A 249 43.79 43.64 -16.51
C GLN A 249 44.51 42.59 -17.37
N ASP A 250 45.85 42.57 -17.37
CA ASP A 250 46.67 41.64 -18.16
C ASP A 250 46.50 40.18 -17.71
N SER A 251 46.30 39.95 -16.41
CA SER A 251 46.00 38.62 -15.85
C SER A 251 44.56 38.16 -16.08
N GLY A 252 43.68 39.04 -16.59
CA GLY A 252 42.26 38.77 -16.75
C GLY A 252 41.47 38.76 -15.43
N ALA A 253 42.09 39.09 -14.29
CA ALA A 253 41.45 39.10 -12.98
C ALA A 253 40.28 40.09 -12.92
N LEU A 254 40.40 41.27 -13.55
CA LEU A 254 39.31 42.26 -13.63
C LEU A 254 38.13 41.76 -14.47
N THR A 255 38.40 41.06 -15.57
CA THR A 255 37.37 40.45 -16.42
C THR A 255 36.64 39.34 -15.66
N GLN A 256 37.37 38.43 -15.01
CA GLN A 256 36.78 37.36 -14.19
C GLN A 256 35.98 37.91 -13.01
N LEU A 257 36.43 39.00 -12.38
CA LEU A 257 35.69 39.67 -11.31
C LEU A 257 34.37 40.27 -11.85
N GLY A 258 34.41 40.89 -13.03
CA GLY A 258 33.23 41.42 -13.71
C GLY A 258 32.22 40.34 -14.12
N GLU A 259 32.70 39.19 -14.59
CA GLU A 259 31.89 38.01 -14.93
C GLU A 259 31.27 37.37 -13.68
N ARG A 260 32.07 37.17 -12.63
CA ARG A 260 31.63 36.60 -11.34
C ARG A 260 30.46 37.39 -10.75
N TRP A 261 30.53 38.72 -10.84
CA TRP A 261 29.49 39.61 -10.33
C TRP A 261 28.44 40.01 -11.39
N GLY A 262 28.53 39.50 -12.63
CA GLY A 262 27.52 39.71 -13.66
C GLY A 262 27.38 41.16 -14.15
N LEU A 263 28.47 41.94 -14.08
CA LEU A 263 28.52 43.34 -14.50
C LEU A 263 28.99 43.52 -15.95
N GLY A 264 29.35 42.44 -16.65
CA GLY A 264 29.69 42.45 -18.08
C GLY A 264 28.48 42.47 -19.03
N LEU A 265 28.74 42.63 -20.32
CA LEU A 265 27.72 42.55 -21.38
C LEU A 265 27.01 41.19 -21.33
N ALA A 266 25.68 41.20 -21.21
CA ALA A 266 24.90 39.97 -21.21
C ALA A 266 25.00 39.30 -22.59
N ALA A 267 25.51 38.07 -22.62
CA ALA A 267 25.53 37.29 -23.86
C ALA A 267 24.10 37.07 -24.37
N PRO A 268 23.86 37.24 -25.67
CA PRO A 268 22.54 37.02 -26.26
C PRO A 268 22.03 35.60 -26.00
N VAL A 269 20.72 35.41 -26.08
CA VAL A 269 20.12 34.07 -26.03
C VAL A 269 20.44 33.38 -27.36
N PRO A 270 21.17 32.26 -27.38
CA PRO A 270 21.47 31.55 -28.62
C PRO A 270 20.21 30.85 -29.15
N ASP A 271 20.15 30.66 -30.47
CA ASP A 271 19.03 29.94 -31.12
C ASP A 271 18.96 28.46 -30.69
N VAL A 272 20.11 27.86 -30.40
CA VAL A 272 20.26 26.49 -29.86
C VAL A 272 20.98 26.56 -28.52
N LEU A 273 20.33 26.06 -27.46
CA LEU A 273 20.88 26.09 -26.10
C LEU A 273 21.70 24.83 -25.82
N THR A 274 22.87 25.00 -25.22
CA THR A 274 23.75 23.88 -24.85
C THR A 274 23.43 23.38 -23.45
N VAL A 275 23.22 22.07 -23.32
CA VAL A 275 22.92 21.37 -22.06
C VAL A 275 24.16 20.61 -21.60
N GLY A 276 24.66 20.93 -20.41
CA GLY A 276 25.75 20.20 -19.76
C GLY A 276 25.26 18.96 -19.01
N VAL A 277 25.80 17.78 -19.32
CA VAL A 277 25.42 16.51 -18.68
C VAL A 277 26.62 15.86 -18.01
N SER A 278 26.54 15.64 -16.70
CA SER A 278 27.52 14.83 -15.93
C SER A 278 26.96 13.42 -15.66
N HIS A 279 27.82 12.42 -15.47
CA HIS A 279 27.40 11.05 -15.20
C HIS A 279 26.92 10.89 -13.75
N PHE A 280 25.61 10.82 -13.55
CA PHE A 280 24.94 10.68 -12.25
C PHE A 280 23.69 9.77 -12.32
N PRO A 281 23.86 8.44 -12.45
CA PRO A 281 22.75 7.51 -12.61
C PRO A 281 21.83 7.46 -11.39
N PRO A 282 20.51 7.23 -11.57
CA PRO A 282 19.79 7.06 -12.85
C PRO A 282 19.35 8.36 -13.53
N TYR A 283 19.65 9.51 -12.94
CA TYR A 283 19.16 10.81 -13.40
C TYR A 283 19.86 11.28 -14.67
N GLN A 284 21.18 11.10 -14.74
CA GLN A 284 21.99 11.40 -15.91
C GLN A 284 22.92 10.21 -16.16
N VAL A 285 22.85 9.61 -17.34
CA VAL A 285 23.64 8.45 -17.71
C VAL A 285 24.40 8.78 -18.97
N VAL A 286 25.72 8.67 -18.85
CA VAL A 286 26.63 8.62 -20.00
C VAL A 286 26.95 7.16 -20.22
N THR A 287 26.54 6.61 -21.36
CA THR A 287 26.80 5.21 -21.73
C THR A 287 28.20 5.03 -22.32
N GLU A 288 28.69 3.79 -22.44
CA GLU A 288 30.03 3.50 -22.96
C GLU A 288 30.26 3.98 -24.41
N ASP A 289 29.19 4.05 -25.21
CA ASP A 289 29.17 4.59 -26.57
C ASP A 289 29.10 6.13 -26.60
N GLY A 290 29.07 6.79 -25.44
CA GLY A 290 29.02 8.25 -25.31
C GLY A 290 27.62 8.86 -25.45
N THR A 291 26.57 8.04 -25.49
CA THR A 291 25.18 8.52 -25.55
C THR A 291 24.76 9.12 -24.21
N LEU A 292 24.12 10.31 -24.28
CA LEU A 292 23.61 11.04 -23.11
C LEU A 292 22.11 10.76 -22.93
N THR A 293 21.78 10.03 -21.87
CA THR A 293 20.43 9.56 -21.51
C THR A 293 20.23 9.67 -20.00
N GLY A 294 19.14 9.14 -19.44
CA GLY A 294 18.78 9.23 -18.02
C GLY A 294 17.53 10.08 -17.80
N PHE A 295 16.89 9.87 -16.64
CA PHE A 295 15.59 10.46 -16.31
C PHE A 295 15.55 11.99 -16.44
N GLY A 296 16.59 12.68 -15.96
CA GLY A 296 16.70 14.13 -16.05
C GLY A 296 17.02 14.64 -17.45
N VAL A 297 17.76 13.87 -18.25
CA VAL A 297 18.13 14.23 -19.63
C VAL A 297 16.94 14.10 -20.56
N GLU A 298 16.23 12.97 -20.46
CA GLU A 298 15.03 12.70 -21.27
C GLU A 298 13.88 13.61 -20.86
N GLY A 299 13.67 13.83 -19.56
CA GLY A 299 12.64 14.76 -19.09
C GLY A 299 12.87 16.20 -19.55
N LEU A 300 14.13 16.65 -19.61
CA LEU A 300 14.46 17.96 -20.17
C LEU A 300 14.23 18.00 -21.69
N ARG A 301 14.51 16.92 -22.42
CA ARG A 301 14.28 16.82 -23.86
C ARG A 301 12.79 16.95 -24.19
N ASP A 302 11.94 16.22 -23.47
CA ASP A 302 10.49 16.29 -23.61
C ASP A 302 9.93 17.68 -23.31
N LEU A 303 10.41 18.30 -22.21
CA LEU A 303 9.99 19.65 -21.81
C LEU A 303 10.41 20.70 -22.84
N ALA A 304 11.62 20.59 -23.40
CA ALA A 304 12.09 21.49 -24.43
C ALA A 304 11.31 21.35 -25.74
N GLU A 305 10.99 20.13 -26.16
CA GLU A 305 10.15 19.88 -27.32
C GLU A 305 8.77 20.55 -27.16
N ARG A 306 8.11 20.34 -26.00
CA ARG A 306 6.82 20.96 -25.67
C ARG A 306 6.89 22.48 -25.61
N ALA A 307 8.00 23.00 -25.09
CA ALA A 307 8.23 24.44 -25.00
C ALA A 307 8.70 25.06 -26.33
N GLY A 308 9.01 24.26 -27.37
CA GLY A 308 9.53 24.71 -28.66
C GLY A 308 10.97 25.25 -28.59
N ILE A 309 11.80 24.66 -27.74
CA ILE A 309 13.19 25.07 -27.47
C ILE A 309 14.14 24.05 -28.10
N GLN A 310 15.13 24.52 -28.86
CA GLN A 310 16.15 23.65 -29.44
C GLN A 310 17.31 23.46 -28.45
N LEU A 311 17.65 22.20 -28.18
CA LEU A 311 18.71 21.81 -27.26
C LEU A 311 19.79 20.99 -27.95
N GLN A 312 21.04 21.21 -27.55
CA GLN A 312 22.18 20.35 -27.86
C GLN A 312 22.81 19.87 -26.56
N PHE A 313 23.11 18.57 -26.44
CA PHE A 313 23.67 17.99 -25.21
C PHE A 313 25.18 17.78 -25.35
N LYS A 314 25.92 18.07 -24.28
CA LYS A 314 27.38 17.88 -24.18
C LYS A 314 27.73 17.25 -22.84
N GLN A 315 28.65 16.29 -22.85
CA GLN A 315 29.21 15.72 -21.61
C GLN A 315 30.13 16.74 -20.93
N ILE A 316 30.00 16.90 -19.62
CA ILE A 316 30.83 17.81 -18.81
C ILE A 316 31.43 17.08 -17.60
N SER A 317 32.48 17.66 -17.02
CA SER A 317 33.11 17.14 -15.80
C SER A 317 32.28 17.42 -14.55
N ALA A 318 32.63 16.77 -13.43
CA ALA A 318 32.02 17.05 -12.12
C ALA A 318 32.32 18.48 -11.64
N GLU A 319 33.51 19.01 -11.92
CA GLU A 319 33.89 20.40 -11.62
C GLU A 319 33.04 21.39 -12.42
N GLU A 320 32.88 21.12 -13.72
CA GLU A 320 32.03 21.94 -14.58
C GLU A 320 30.58 21.91 -14.09
N TRP A 321 30.06 20.75 -13.70
CA TRP A 321 28.72 20.58 -13.13
C TRP A 321 28.53 21.37 -11.83
N ALA A 322 29.52 21.37 -10.93
CA ALA A 322 29.49 22.12 -9.68
C ALA A 322 29.52 23.65 -9.92
N ALA A 323 30.30 24.10 -10.90
CA ALA A 323 30.41 25.51 -11.25
C ALA A 323 29.11 26.08 -11.82
N GLY A 324 28.34 25.27 -12.57
CA GLY A 324 27.06 25.62 -13.16
C GLY A 324 27.14 26.33 -14.52
N PRO A 325 25.97 26.63 -15.12
CA PRO A 325 25.87 27.14 -16.48
C PRO A 325 26.37 28.59 -16.60
N ALA A 326 27.08 28.87 -17.69
CA ALA A 326 27.66 30.16 -18.01
C ALA A 326 27.70 30.37 -19.54
N PRO A 327 27.66 31.62 -20.03
CA PRO A 327 27.59 31.91 -21.47
C PRO A 327 28.68 31.28 -22.35
N ASP A 328 29.86 31.05 -21.80
CA ASP A 328 31.05 30.54 -22.48
C ASP A 328 31.20 29.00 -22.39
N ARG A 329 30.33 28.32 -21.63
CA ARG A 329 30.43 26.89 -21.33
C ARG A 329 29.22 26.10 -21.80
N TYR A 330 28.08 26.34 -21.16
CA TYR A 330 26.80 25.71 -21.46
C TYR A 330 25.68 26.52 -20.79
N ASP A 331 24.49 26.50 -21.40
CA ASP A 331 23.38 27.37 -21.04
C ASP A 331 22.48 26.78 -19.96
N ILE A 332 22.32 25.45 -19.95
CA ILE A 332 21.33 24.72 -19.14
C ILE A 332 21.97 23.48 -18.48
N LEU A 333 21.54 23.16 -17.27
CA LEU A 333 21.73 21.84 -16.67
C LEU A 333 20.39 21.09 -16.56
N PRO A 334 20.38 19.76 -16.77
CA PRO A 334 19.29 18.88 -16.36
C PRO A 334 18.91 19.07 -14.88
N PRO A 335 17.72 18.62 -14.45
CA PRO A 335 17.25 18.84 -13.10
C PRO A 335 18.28 18.48 -12.03
N ILE A 336 18.64 19.48 -11.23
CA ILE A 336 19.66 19.46 -10.18
C ILE A 336 19.05 19.99 -8.87
N SER A 337 19.56 19.54 -7.72
CA SER A 337 19.06 19.98 -6.41
C SER A 337 19.22 21.49 -6.23
N VAL A 338 18.12 22.11 -5.83
CA VAL A 338 18.02 23.55 -5.57
C VAL A 338 18.53 23.85 -4.16
N ASN A 339 19.45 24.81 -4.02
CA ASN A 339 19.93 25.29 -2.73
C ASN A 339 20.26 26.79 -2.78
N ALA A 340 20.45 27.41 -1.62
CA ALA A 340 20.66 28.86 -1.51
C ALA A 340 21.89 29.35 -2.29
N ASP A 341 22.98 28.58 -2.30
CA ASP A 341 24.20 28.96 -3.02
C ASP A 341 24.00 28.99 -4.54
N ARG A 342 23.39 27.93 -5.09
CA ARG A 342 23.10 27.85 -6.52
C ARG A 342 22.05 28.87 -6.94
N GLN A 343 21.05 29.15 -6.11
CA GLN A 343 20.03 30.16 -6.39
C GLN A 343 20.62 31.57 -6.56
N ARG A 344 21.75 31.88 -5.90
CA ARG A 344 22.48 33.14 -6.11
C ARG A 344 23.13 33.21 -7.49
N ARG A 345 23.68 32.09 -7.98
CA ARG A 345 24.52 32.05 -9.19
C ARG A 345 23.80 31.59 -10.46
N MET A 346 22.65 30.92 -10.32
CA MET A 346 21.94 30.22 -11.40
C MET A 346 20.43 30.42 -11.30
N ASP A 347 19.73 30.42 -12.42
CA ASP A 347 18.27 30.46 -12.49
C ASP A 347 17.68 29.04 -12.44
N PHE A 348 16.48 28.90 -11.87
CA PHE A 348 15.81 27.62 -11.77
C PHE A 348 14.38 27.68 -12.28
N THR A 349 13.96 26.63 -12.99
CA THR A 349 12.53 26.42 -13.27
C THR A 349 11.76 26.07 -12.00
N THR A 350 10.44 25.94 -12.12
CA THR A 350 9.63 25.20 -11.14
C THR A 350 10.23 23.79 -10.97
N PRO A 351 10.33 23.28 -9.74
CA PRO A 351 10.76 21.91 -9.50
C PRO A 351 9.93 20.89 -10.27
N ILE A 352 10.62 19.90 -10.84
CA ILE A 352 9.99 18.82 -11.63
C ILE A 352 10.22 17.44 -11.03
N GLN A 353 11.04 17.37 -9.98
CA GLN A 353 11.42 16.13 -9.32
C GLN A 353 11.68 16.39 -7.84
N GLN A 354 11.37 15.39 -7.01
CA GLN A 354 11.82 15.32 -5.63
C GLN A 354 12.85 14.21 -5.49
N SER A 355 13.88 14.47 -4.71
CA SER A 355 14.96 13.52 -4.44
C SER A 355 15.10 13.36 -2.94
N PRO A 356 14.53 12.28 -2.37
CA PRO A 356 14.71 11.93 -0.97
C PRO A 356 16.14 11.45 -0.73
N TYR A 357 16.66 11.79 0.43
CA TYR A 357 17.93 11.34 0.98
C TYR A 357 17.63 10.51 2.22
N SER A 358 18.15 9.29 2.25
CA SER A 358 17.92 8.34 3.33
C SER A 358 19.24 7.99 4.00
N ILE A 359 19.12 7.53 5.25
CA ILE A 359 20.20 6.85 5.95
C ILE A 359 20.14 5.39 5.52
N PHE A 360 21.28 4.84 5.09
CA PHE A 360 21.41 3.42 4.80
C PHE A 360 22.42 2.80 5.74
N VAL A 361 22.08 1.63 6.27
CA VAL A 361 22.90 0.84 7.18
C VAL A 361 23.01 -0.59 6.66
N ARG A 362 23.89 -1.40 7.23
CA ARG A 362 23.89 -2.85 6.97
C ARG A 362 22.62 -3.48 7.54
N ALA A 363 22.08 -4.50 6.86
CA ALA A 363 20.86 -5.17 7.31
C ALA A 363 20.98 -5.69 8.75
N GLY A 364 20.04 -5.30 9.61
CA GLY A 364 20.03 -5.66 11.03
C GLY A 364 20.76 -4.68 11.95
N ASN A 365 21.40 -3.64 11.41
CA ASN A 365 22.04 -2.57 12.18
C ASN A 365 21.17 -1.29 12.25
N GLY A 366 19.92 -1.31 11.75
CA GLY A 366 19.02 -0.16 11.76
C GLY A 366 18.23 0.05 13.06
N GLU A 367 18.30 -0.89 14.00
CA GLU A 367 17.52 -0.82 15.23
C GLU A 367 17.99 0.35 16.12
N GLY A 368 17.10 1.33 16.32
CA GLY A 368 17.38 2.54 17.11
C GLY A 368 17.86 3.76 16.31
N ILE A 369 18.04 3.64 14.98
CA ILE A 369 18.41 4.77 14.11
C ILE A 369 17.15 5.27 13.39
N ALA A 370 16.73 6.51 13.65
CA ALA A 370 15.58 7.13 13.01
C ALA A 370 15.90 8.51 12.40
N ALA A 371 16.89 9.22 12.93
CA ALA A 371 17.30 10.55 12.50
C ALA A 371 18.83 10.71 12.48
N LEU A 372 19.31 11.87 12.02
CA LEU A 372 20.74 12.20 12.05
C LEU A 372 21.31 12.25 13.48
N ASP A 373 20.50 12.61 14.48
CA ASP A 373 20.90 12.65 15.89
C ASP A 373 21.35 11.26 16.40
N ASP A 374 20.76 10.19 15.87
CA ASP A 374 21.08 8.80 16.27
C ASP A 374 22.40 8.30 15.66
N LEU A 375 23.00 9.07 14.75
CA LEU A 375 24.29 8.76 14.12
C LEU A 375 25.49 9.37 14.86
N VAL A 376 25.25 10.14 15.93
CA VAL A 376 26.33 10.75 16.73
C VAL A 376 27.21 9.67 17.35
N GLY A 377 28.51 9.73 17.05
CA GLY A 377 29.49 8.73 17.48
C GLY A 377 29.63 7.50 16.57
N LEU A 378 28.88 7.42 15.48
CA LEU A 378 29.06 6.44 14.41
C LEU A 378 29.88 7.02 13.26
N ARG A 379 30.55 6.16 12.49
CA ARG A 379 31.24 6.57 11.25
C ARG A 379 30.22 6.67 10.11
N VAL A 380 30.10 7.83 9.51
CA VAL A 380 29.07 8.14 8.51
C VAL A 380 29.72 8.49 7.17
N GLY A 381 29.44 7.66 6.15
CA GLY A 381 29.90 7.90 4.79
C GLY A 381 29.04 8.91 4.04
N VAL A 382 29.68 9.91 3.44
CA VAL A 382 29.05 10.94 2.60
C VAL A 382 29.79 11.11 1.28
N GLY A 383 29.09 11.53 0.22
CA GLY A 383 29.73 11.87 -1.05
C GLY A 383 30.43 13.24 -1.01
N GLU A 384 31.55 13.38 -1.73
CA GLU A 384 32.40 14.58 -1.73
C GLU A 384 31.65 15.90 -1.99
N GLN A 385 30.73 15.92 -2.96
CA GLN A 385 29.93 17.10 -3.31
C GLN A 385 28.43 16.80 -3.35
N ASN A 386 27.86 16.46 -2.19
CA ASN A 386 26.44 16.11 -2.07
C ASN A 386 25.71 16.92 -0.98
N VAL A 387 24.41 17.15 -1.14
CA VAL A 387 23.53 17.81 -0.17
C VAL A 387 23.58 17.12 1.20
N ALA A 388 23.70 15.79 1.21
CA ALA A 388 23.87 14.99 2.42
C ALA A 388 25.07 15.46 3.27
N ARG A 389 26.19 15.83 2.63
CA ARG A 389 27.39 16.31 3.33
C ARG A 389 27.15 17.66 3.99
N ALA A 390 26.62 18.64 3.24
CA ALA A 390 26.32 19.96 3.79
C ALA A 390 25.32 19.87 4.96
N ARG A 391 24.35 18.95 4.87
CA ARG A 391 23.38 18.72 5.95
C ARG A 391 24.01 18.07 7.18
N ALA A 392 24.89 17.09 6.99
CA ALA A 392 25.63 16.43 8.06
C ALA A 392 26.63 17.38 8.75
N GLU A 393 27.36 18.20 7.98
CA GLU A 393 28.27 19.22 8.50
C GLU A 393 27.52 20.32 9.29
N ALA A 394 26.36 20.76 8.79
CA ALA A 394 25.53 21.75 9.48
C ALA A 394 24.89 21.23 10.78
N HIS A 395 24.66 19.91 10.88
CA HIS A 395 24.18 19.27 12.10
C HIS A 395 25.27 19.26 13.19
N GLY A 396 26.51 18.93 12.80
CA GLY A 396 27.65 18.80 13.71
C GLY A 396 27.62 17.49 14.52
N GLY A 397 28.77 17.09 15.07
CA GLY A 397 28.86 15.91 15.96
C GLY A 397 28.90 14.53 15.27
N LEU A 398 28.95 14.48 13.94
CA LEU A 398 29.09 13.24 13.15
C LEU A 398 30.54 13.03 12.71
N ASP A 399 31.01 11.78 12.72
CA ASP A 399 32.33 11.39 12.18
C ASP A 399 32.19 11.07 10.69
N LEU A 400 32.60 12.01 9.82
CA LEU A 400 32.31 11.95 8.39
C LEU A 400 33.49 11.39 7.58
N GLU A 401 33.24 10.31 6.84
CA GLU A 401 34.15 9.80 5.82
C GLU A 401 33.64 10.17 4.42
N VAL A 402 34.53 10.74 3.60
CA VAL A 402 34.18 11.27 2.29
C VAL A 402 34.59 10.30 1.19
N TYR A 403 33.65 9.99 0.30
CA TYR A 403 33.86 9.11 -0.85
C TYR A 403 33.64 9.86 -2.17
N ASP A 404 34.46 9.54 -3.18
CA ASP A 404 34.43 10.19 -4.51
C ASP A 404 33.16 9.84 -5.31
N ASN A 405 32.60 8.65 -5.11
CA ASN A 405 31.44 8.17 -5.86
C ASN A 405 30.53 7.24 -5.03
N ALA A 406 29.30 7.07 -5.52
CA ALA A 406 28.26 6.27 -4.86
C ALA A 406 28.61 4.78 -4.72
N GLY A 407 29.41 4.24 -5.65
CA GLY A 407 29.85 2.84 -5.61
C GLY A 407 30.81 2.59 -4.45
N GLY A 408 31.86 3.40 -4.33
CA GLY A 408 32.82 3.32 -3.23
C GLY A 408 32.17 3.52 -1.86
N LEU A 409 31.18 4.41 -1.78
CA LEU A 409 30.40 4.67 -0.57
C LEU A 409 29.54 3.45 -0.16
N LEU A 410 28.93 2.75 -1.11
CA LEU A 410 28.20 1.50 -0.84
C LEU A 410 29.16 0.35 -0.46
N ASP A 411 30.32 0.27 -1.13
CA ASP A 411 31.34 -0.74 -0.83
C ASP A 411 31.91 -0.55 0.58
N GLY A 412 32.19 0.69 0.99
CA GLY A 412 32.62 1.03 2.35
C GLY A 412 31.59 0.63 3.42
N LEU A 413 30.30 0.86 3.16
CA LEU A 413 29.23 0.39 4.04
C LEU A 413 29.20 -1.15 4.14
N LEU A 414 29.32 -1.85 3.01
CA LEU A 414 29.28 -3.31 2.99
C LEU A 414 30.55 -3.94 3.60
N ALA A 415 31.68 -3.25 3.54
CA ALA A 415 32.97 -3.65 4.11
C ALA A 415 33.07 -3.39 5.62
N GLY A 416 32.21 -2.54 6.19
CA GLY A 416 32.29 -2.17 7.61
C GLY A 416 33.22 -0.99 7.91
N GLU A 417 33.64 -0.26 6.88
CA GLU A 417 34.45 0.97 7.01
C GLU A 417 33.62 2.10 7.61
N VAL A 418 32.36 2.21 7.21
CA VAL A 418 31.38 3.12 7.79
C VAL A 418 30.19 2.35 8.35
N ASP A 419 29.53 2.92 9.35
CA ASP A 419 28.39 2.32 10.05
C ASP A 419 27.06 2.70 9.39
N ALA A 420 27.00 3.91 8.82
CA ALA A 420 25.88 4.41 8.03
C ALA A 420 26.37 5.21 6.83
N ILE A 421 25.54 5.34 5.79
CA ILE A 421 25.78 6.25 4.67
C ILE A 421 24.58 7.15 4.44
N LEU A 422 24.84 8.40 4.03
CA LEU A 422 23.82 9.39 3.70
C LEU A 422 23.85 9.68 2.21
N TYR A 423 22.83 9.24 1.47
CA TYR A 423 22.85 9.35 0.01
C TYR A 423 21.43 9.34 -0.60
N PRO A 424 21.24 9.85 -1.84
CA PRO A 424 19.95 9.80 -2.53
C PRO A 424 19.36 8.38 -2.58
N THR A 425 18.11 8.25 -2.16
CA THR A 425 17.48 6.94 -1.94
C THR A 425 17.51 6.07 -3.21
N MET A 426 17.18 6.66 -4.36
CA MET A 426 17.10 5.93 -5.64
C MET A 426 18.44 5.46 -6.17
N THR A 427 19.51 6.22 -5.93
CA THR A 427 20.84 5.83 -6.39
C THR A 427 21.34 4.62 -5.61
N VAL A 428 21.18 4.60 -4.28
CA VAL A 428 21.59 3.44 -3.45
C VAL A 428 20.75 2.21 -3.76
N ARG A 429 19.41 2.34 -3.88
CA ARG A 429 18.55 1.20 -4.23
C ARG A 429 18.94 0.57 -5.57
N ARG A 430 19.19 1.37 -6.62
CA ARG A 430 19.62 0.84 -7.91
C ARG A 430 20.99 0.20 -7.86
N LEU A 431 21.95 0.81 -7.16
CA LEU A 431 23.28 0.21 -7.00
C LEU A 431 23.19 -1.14 -6.27
N ALA A 432 22.43 -1.19 -5.18
CA ALA A 432 22.18 -2.43 -4.45
C ALA A 432 21.47 -3.48 -5.30
N ALA A 433 20.47 -3.10 -6.10
CA ALA A 433 19.78 -4.00 -7.04
C ALA A 433 20.74 -4.56 -8.11
N SER A 434 21.54 -3.68 -8.73
CA SER A 434 22.50 -4.06 -9.77
C SER A 434 23.63 -4.96 -9.24
N GLY A 435 24.02 -4.77 -7.98
CA GLY A 435 25.03 -5.57 -7.28
C GLY A 435 24.47 -6.82 -6.59
N GLY A 436 23.14 -6.99 -6.53
CA GLY A 436 22.50 -8.08 -5.80
C GLY A 436 22.63 -7.99 -4.27
N PHE A 437 22.74 -6.77 -3.73
CA PHE A 437 22.95 -6.48 -2.30
C PHE A 437 21.71 -5.94 -1.58
N GLU A 438 20.53 -5.99 -2.20
CA GLU A 438 19.27 -5.45 -1.67
C GLU A 438 18.91 -5.99 -0.28
N THR A 439 19.25 -7.25 0.00
CA THR A 439 18.99 -7.91 1.29
C THR A 439 20.09 -7.67 2.33
N ARG A 440 21.20 -7.03 1.95
CA ARG A 440 22.37 -6.78 2.81
C ARG A 440 22.41 -5.36 3.37
N ILE A 441 21.57 -4.47 2.86
CA ILE A 441 21.44 -3.09 3.31
C ILE A 441 20.00 -2.83 3.77
N GLU A 442 19.86 -1.90 4.68
CA GLU A 442 18.59 -1.45 5.24
C GLU A 442 18.48 0.06 5.06
N GLU A 443 17.34 0.50 4.54
CA GLU A 443 17.00 1.92 4.41
C GLU A 443 16.19 2.36 5.64
N VAL A 444 16.73 3.32 6.38
CA VAL A 444 16.00 3.95 7.48
C VAL A 444 14.93 4.90 6.91
N ARG A 445 13.70 4.75 7.39
CA ARG A 445 12.55 5.58 7.00
C ARG A 445 11.97 6.31 8.21
N PRO A 446 11.46 7.55 8.02
CA PRO A 446 11.39 8.31 6.77
C PRO A 446 12.76 8.85 6.31
N PRO A 447 12.92 9.28 5.03
CA PRO A 447 14.14 9.96 4.59
C PRO A 447 14.40 11.21 5.46
N PHE A 448 15.67 11.48 5.77
CA PHE A 448 16.05 12.58 6.66
C PHE A 448 15.98 13.94 5.97
N GLU A 449 15.99 13.97 4.63
CA GLU A 449 15.93 15.20 3.83
C GLU A 449 15.24 14.89 2.49
N VAL A 450 14.41 15.81 2.00
CA VAL A 450 13.82 15.72 0.65
C VAL A 450 14.13 16.99 -0.11
N THR A 451 14.95 16.89 -1.14
CA THR A 451 15.34 18.05 -1.95
C THR A 451 14.49 18.15 -3.21
N GLU A 452 14.13 19.38 -3.56
CA GLU A 452 13.54 19.70 -4.85
C GLU A 452 14.63 19.81 -5.92
N ARG A 453 14.36 19.26 -7.10
CA ARG A 453 15.24 19.35 -8.25
C ARG A 453 14.54 20.07 -9.41
N ALA A 454 15.23 21.05 -9.95
CA ALA A 454 14.75 21.90 -11.03
C ALA A 454 15.83 22.06 -12.12
N ILE A 455 15.42 22.38 -13.34
CA ILE A 455 16.32 22.67 -14.45
C ILE A 455 17.05 23.97 -14.11
N ALA A 456 18.39 23.97 -14.18
CA ALA A 456 19.17 25.17 -13.92
C ALA A 456 19.54 25.86 -15.23
N LEU A 457 19.46 27.19 -15.27
CA LEU A 457 19.78 28.02 -16.42
C LEU A 457 20.83 29.05 -16.04
N ARG A 458 21.69 29.44 -16.98
CA ARG A 458 22.55 30.61 -16.77
C ARG A 458 21.70 31.88 -16.64
N PRO A 459 22.15 32.90 -15.88
CA PRO A 459 21.49 34.19 -15.83
C PRO A 459 21.23 34.78 -17.21
N GLY A 460 20.06 35.40 -17.38
CA GLY A 460 19.63 36.03 -18.62
C GLY A 460 18.74 35.18 -19.54
N LEU A 461 18.37 33.96 -19.11
CA LEU A 461 17.46 33.07 -19.84
C LEU A 461 16.03 33.07 -19.27
N ALA A 462 15.56 34.18 -18.69
CA ALA A 462 14.25 34.30 -18.05
C ALA A 462 13.08 33.87 -18.97
N THR A 463 13.10 34.27 -20.24
CA THR A 463 12.07 33.88 -21.22
C THR A 463 12.06 32.37 -21.48
N VAL A 464 13.24 31.73 -21.51
CA VAL A 464 13.38 30.27 -21.66
C VAL A 464 12.83 29.57 -20.42
N ARG A 465 13.19 30.07 -19.23
CA ARG A 465 12.69 29.58 -17.94
C ARG A 465 11.17 29.60 -17.88
N GLU A 466 10.51 30.70 -18.27
CA GLU A 466 9.05 30.77 -18.24
C GLU A 466 8.37 29.92 -19.30
N ARG A 467 8.97 29.75 -20.49
CA ARG A 467 8.46 28.79 -21.49
C ARG A 467 8.48 27.36 -20.94
N LEU A 468 9.54 26.98 -20.23
CA LEU A 468 9.63 25.69 -19.54
C LEU A 468 8.59 25.62 -18.40
N ASN A 469 8.50 26.63 -17.53
CA ASN A 469 7.52 26.68 -16.44
C ASN A 469 6.07 26.57 -16.93
N GLY A 470 5.76 27.15 -18.09
CA GLY A 470 4.43 27.09 -18.68
C GLY A 470 4.01 25.67 -19.11
N VAL A 471 4.95 24.81 -19.48
CA VAL A 471 4.65 23.42 -19.91
C VAL A 471 4.83 22.39 -18.79
N ILE A 472 5.56 22.73 -17.72
CA ILE A 472 5.88 21.81 -16.61
C ILE A 472 4.63 21.20 -15.96
N PRO A 473 3.60 21.95 -15.52
CA PRO A 473 2.45 21.35 -14.84
C PRO A 473 1.72 20.30 -15.69
N GLY A 474 1.51 20.60 -16.98
CA GLY A 474 0.86 19.67 -17.92
C GLY A 474 1.75 18.48 -18.28
N TYR A 475 3.07 18.64 -18.28
CA TYR A 475 4.01 17.55 -18.49
C TYR A 475 4.04 16.58 -17.31
N LEU A 476 4.08 17.07 -16.07
CA LEU A 476 4.10 16.23 -14.85
C LEU A 476 2.85 15.35 -14.70
N SER A 477 1.72 15.75 -15.31
CA SER A 477 0.48 14.96 -15.36
C SER A 477 0.34 14.09 -16.63
N SER A 478 1.33 14.09 -17.53
CA SER A 478 1.22 13.38 -18.82
C SER A 478 1.60 11.90 -18.71
N GLU A 479 0.98 11.06 -19.55
CA GLU A 479 1.35 9.63 -19.66
C GLU A 479 2.82 9.44 -20.00
N GLN A 480 3.40 10.32 -20.82
CA GLN A 480 4.82 10.31 -21.18
C GLN A 480 5.72 10.47 -19.95
N TYR A 481 5.40 11.39 -19.03
CA TYR A 481 6.17 11.56 -17.79
C TYR A 481 5.98 10.39 -16.83
N ILE A 482 4.78 9.81 -16.75
CA ILE A 482 4.50 8.62 -15.92
C ILE A 482 5.31 7.43 -16.43
N ALA A 483 5.27 7.16 -17.74
CA ALA A 483 6.05 6.09 -18.37
C ALA A 483 7.56 6.31 -18.18
N LEU A 484 8.06 7.52 -18.43
CA LEU A 484 9.46 7.86 -18.20
C LEU A 484 9.88 7.64 -16.73
N ARG A 485 8.99 7.96 -15.78
CA ARG A 485 9.22 7.71 -14.36
C ARG A 485 9.19 6.22 -14.03
N GLU A 486 8.34 5.42 -14.65
CA GLU A 486 8.33 3.96 -14.47
C GLU A 486 9.60 3.32 -15.05
N ASP A 487 10.01 3.69 -16.26
CA ASP A 487 11.21 3.17 -16.93
C ASP A 487 12.50 3.42 -16.12
N TRP A 488 12.62 4.62 -15.53
CA TRP A 488 13.83 5.02 -14.83
C TRP A 488 13.77 4.89 -13.29
N LEU A 489 12.59 5.02 -12.68
CA LEU A 489 12.43 5.04 -11.22
C LEU A 489 11.46 3.96 -10.71
N GLY A 490 10.87 3.15 -11.59
CA GLY A 490 10.04 2.01 -11.23
C GLY A 490 10.85 0.83 -10.67
N THR A 491 10.14 -0.11 -10.05
CA THR A 491 10.73 -1.38 -9.62
C THR A 491 11.00 -2.27 -10.84
N PRO A 492 12.16 -2.95 -10.94
CA PRO A 492 12.48 -3.76 -12.10
C PRO A 492 11.42 -4.84 -12.34
N GLU A 493 10.76 -4.81 -13.50
CA GLU A 493 9.75 -5.79 -13.86
C GLU A 493 10.38 -7.17 -14.11
N PHE A 494 9.78 -8.21 -13.54
CA PHE A 494 10.27 -9.58 -13.72
C PHE A 494 10.23 -10.04 -15.19
N TRP A 495 9.33 -9.50 -16.02
CA TRP A 495 9.09 -9.89 -17.41
C TRP A 495 9.68 -8.92 -18.43
N THR A 496 11.00 -8.95 -18.61
CA THR A 496 11.67 -8.22 -19.70
C THR A 496 11.39 -8.84 -21.09
N PRO A 497 11.49 -8.07 -22.19
CA PRO A 497 11.39 -8.59 -23.57
C PRO A 497 12.37 -9.74 -23.86
N GLU A 498 13.55 -9.72 -23.25
CA GLU A 498 14.56 -10.78 -23.37
C GLU A 498 14.11 -12.07 -22.67
N ARG A 499 13.53 -11.95 -21.47
CA ARG A 499 12.94 -13.09 -20.75
C ARG A 499 11.72 -13.63 -21.48
N LEU A 500 10.93 -12.78 -22.12
CA LEU A 500 9.82 -13.20 -22.98
C LEU A 500 10.32 -13.95 -24.22
N ARG A 501 11.42 -13.48 -24.84
CA ARG A 501 12.08 -14.18 -25.96
C ARG A 501 12.64 -15.54 -25.53
N MET A 502 13.21 -15.63 -24.33
CA MET A 502 13.66 -16.91 -23.75
C MET A 502 12.49 -17.85 -23.46
N ALA A 503 11.36 -17.33 -22.96
CA ALA A 503 10.14 -18.09 -22.77
C ALA A 503 9.58 -18.60 -24.12
N GLN A 504 9.55 -17.76 -25.15
CA GLN A 504 9.16 -18.14 -26.51
C GLN A 504 10.07 -19.23 -27.10
N ILE A 505 11.39 -19.11 -26.93
CA ILE A 505 12.36 -20.16 -27.32
C ILE A 505 12.03 -21.47 -26.57
N GLY A 506 11.73 -21.39 -25.27
CA GLY A 506 11.28 -22.52 -24.47
C GLY A 506 10.02 -23.19 -25.04
N VAL A 507 9.01 -22.40 -25.40
CA VAL A 507 7.76 -22.88 -26.03
C VAL A 507 8.02 -23.56 -27.37
N VAL A 508 8.90 -23.01 -28.22
CA VAL A 508 9.28 -23.63 -29.50
C VAL A 508 10.00 -24.96 -29.28
N LEU A 509 10.90 -25.04 -28.29
CA LEU A 509 11.60 -26.28 -27.94
C LEU A 509 10.63 -27.36 -27.44
N ILE A 510 9.67 -26.98 -26.59
CA ILE A 510 8.61 -27.86 -26.11
C ILE A 510 7.75 -28.32 -27.29
N SER A 511 7.39 -27.43 -28.21
CA SER A 511 6.60 -27.76 -29.40
C SER A 511 7.33 -28.74 -30.31
N LEU A 512 8.65 -28.59 -30.51
CA LEU A 512 9.48 -29.53 -31.24
C LEU A 512 9.57 -30.90 -30.55
N LEU A 513 9.64 -30.92 -29.22
CA LEU A 513 9.59 -32.16 -28.44
C LEU A 513 8.22 -32.86 -28.58
N VAL A 514 7.13 -32.10 -28.60
CA VAL A 514 5.77 -32.62 -28.83
C VAL A 514 5.63 -33.20 -30.24
N ILE A 515 6.17 -32.52 -31.26
CA ILE A 515 6.15 -33.02 -32.65
C ILE A 515 7.01 -34.30 -32.78
N ALA A 516 8.18 -34.33 -32.16
CA ALA A 516 9.02 -35.53 -32.12
C ALA A 516 8.31 -36.68 -31.40
N ALA A 517 7.65 -36.41 -30.27
CA ALA A 517 6.83 -37.38 -29.55
C ALA A 517 5.65 -37.89 -30.40
N PHE A 518 5.02 -37.01 -31.19
CA PHE A 518 3.95 -37.37 -32.11
C PHE A 518 4.42 -38.26 -33.26
N LEU A 519 5.59 -37.98 -33.84
CA LEU A 519 6.22 -38.83 -34.86
C LEU A 519 6.57 -40.22 -34.31
N VAL A 520 7.11 -40.27 -33.08
CA VAL A 520 7.37 -41.53 -32.35
C VAL A 520 6.05 -42.26 -32.07
N GLN A 521 5.00 -41.56 -31.63
CA GLN A 521 3.66 -42.14 -31.42
C GLN A 521 3.08 -42.73 -32.71
N ASN A 522 3.27 -42.09 -33.86
CA ASN A 522 2.76 -42.59 -35.14
C ASN A 522 3.45 -43.88 -35.58
N VAL A 523 4.77 -43.99 -35.34
CA VAL A 523 5.53 -45.24 -35.58
C VAL A 523 5.08 -46.34 -34.61
N LEU A 524 4.78 -46.00 -33.36
CA LEU A 524 4.21 -46.93 -32.36
C LEU A 524 2.77 -47.34 -32.67
N ALA A 525 1.95 -46.44 -33.23
CA ALA A 525 0.56 -46.70 -33.61
C ALA A 525 0.47 -47.72 -34.76
N ARG A 526 1.42 -47.70 -35.70
CA ARG A 526 1.53 -48.74 -36.73
C ARG A 526 1.80 -50.13 -36.14
N ARG A 527 2.58 -50.22 -35.06
CA ARG A 527 2.77 -51.48 -34.31
C ARG A 527 1.54 -51.89 -33.47
N ASN A 528 0.71 -50.92 -33.05
CA ASN A 528 -0.53 -51.18 -32.34
C ASN A 528 -1.65 -51.71 -33.25
N ALA A 529 -1.64 -51.39 -34.54
CA ALA A 529 -2.61 -51.93 -35.50
C ALA A 529 -2.50 -53.46 -35.67
N GLU A 530 -1.28 -54.01 -35.59
CA GLU A 530 -1.07 -55.47 -35.53
C GLU A 530 -1.51 -56.07 -34.19
N ARG A 531 -1.52 -55.26 -33.12
CA ARG A 531 -2.07 -55.58 -31.80
C ARG A 531 -3.60 -55.56 -31.78
N LEU A 532 -4.24 -54.73 -32.61
CA LEU A 532 -5.69 -54.53 -32.69
C LEU A 532 -6.46 -55.83 -33.00
N ALA A 533 -5.87 -56.73 -33.77
CA ALA A 533 -6.44 -58.05 -34.07
C ALA A 533 -6.44 -59.00 -32.84
N ALA A 534 -5.50 -58.80 -31.92
CA ALA A 534 -5.54 -59.43 -30.59
C ALA A 534 -6.45 -58.64 -29.62
N GLU A 535 -6.56 -57.32 -29.80
CA GLU A 535 -7.45 -56.47 -29.02
C GLU A 535 -8.92 -56.77 -29.28
N THR A 536 -9.38 -57.29 -30.42
CA THR A 536 -10.83 -57.61 -30.58
C THR A 536 -11.31 -58.66 -29.56
N ARG A 537 -10.45 -59.61 -29.17
CA ARG A 537 -10.71 -60.53 -28.03
C ARG A 537 -10.59 -59.84 -26.68
N GLN A 538 -9.68 -58.88 -26.56
CA GLN A 538 -9.53 -58.06 -25.36
C GLN A 538 -10.68 -57.05 -25.20
N VAL A 539 -11.27 -56.55 -26.28
CA VAL A 539 -12.34 -55.54 -26.33
C VAL A 539 -13.65 -56.14 -25.87
N SER A 540 -13.94 -57.41 -26.18
CA SER A 540 -15.07 -58.12 -25.57
C SER A 540 -14.91 -58.22 -24.04
N ASN A 541 -13.74 -58.65 -23.56
CA ASN A 541 -13.45 -58.73 -22.13
C ASN A 541 -13.36 -57.35 -21.46
N ARG A 542 -12.94 -56.32 -22.20
CA ARG A 542 -12.80 -54.94 -21.73
C ARG A 542 -14.14 -54.21 -21.74
N LEU A 543 -15.05 -54.48 -22.68
CA LEU A 543 -16.40 -53.94 -22.66
C LEU A 543 -17.18 -54.52 -21.47
N THR A 544 -17.06 -55.82 -21.19
CA THR A 544 -17.59 -56.41 -19.95
C THR A 544 -16.95 -55.79 -18.72
N ALA A 545 -15.62 -55.67 -18.67
CA ALA A 545 -14.94 -55.03 -17.54
C ALA A 545 -15.27 -53.52 -17.39
N ILE A 546 -15.52 -52.80 -18.48
CA ILE A 546 -15.92 -51.38 -18.48
C ILE A 546 -17.36 -51.24 -18.00
N LEU A 547 -18.28 -52.09 -18.47
CA LEU A 547 -19.66 -52.10 -17.99
C LEU A 547 -19.70 -52.49 -16.50
N ASP A 548 -18.88 -53.46 -16.08
CA ASP A 548 -18.75 -53.89 -14.68
C ASP A 548 -18.13 -52.83 -13.78
N ALA A 549 -17.19 -52.04 -14.29
CA ALA A 549 -16.56 -50.93 -13.58
C ALA A 549 -17.30 -49.59 -13.71
N ALA A 550 -18.33 -49.49 -14.57
CA ALA A 550 -19.09 -48.26 -14.75
C ALA A 550 -19.89 -47.95 -13.48
N GLN A 551 -19.71 -46.73 -12.97
CA GLN A 551 -20.41 -46.22 -11.78
C GLN A 551 -21.86 -45.80 -12.06
N SER A 552 -22.27 -45.83 -13.33
CA SER A 552 -23.65 -45.61 -13.77
C SER A 552 -24.37 -46.93 -13.98
N GLY A 553 -25.65 -47.00 -13.61
CA GLY A 553 -26.50 -48.13 -13.92
C GLY A 553 -26.88 -48.13 -15.40
N VAL A 554 -26.37 -49.08 -16.18
CA VAL A 554 -26.69 -49.25 -17.60
C VAL A 554 -27.63 -50.44 -17.75
N ILE A 555 -28.87 -50.16 -18.19
CA ILE A 555 -29.98 -51.11 -18.25
C ILE A 555 -30.47 -51.18 -19.70
N GLY A 556 -30.42 -52.35 -20.32
CA GLY A 556 -31.03 -52.63 -21.62
C GLY A 556 -32.42 -53.24 -21.46
N LEU A 557 -33.43 -52.61 -22.05
CA LEU A 557 -34.83 -53.05 -22.08
C LEU A 557 -35.18 -53.68 -23.42
N THR A 558 -36.00 -54.74 -23.39
CA THR A 558 -36.65 -55.31 -24.57
C THR A 558 -37.81 -54.42 -25.05
N ALA A 559 -38.31 -54.70 -26.25
CA ALA A 559 -39.52 -54.04 -26.77
C ALA A 559 -40.77 -54.25 -25.87
N GLY A 560 -40.77 -55.29 -25.04
CA GLY A 560 -41.83 -55.58 -24.05
C GLY A 560 -41.59 -54.99 -22.66
N GLY A 561 -40.54 -54.18 -22.46
CA GLY A 561 -40.24 -53.54 -21.17
C GLY A 561 -39.55 -54.42 -20.13
N GLN A 562 -39.09 -55.61 -20.52
CA GLN A 562 -38.29 -56.46 -19.64
C GLN A 562 -36.83 -56.03 -19.72
N ILE A 563 -36.09 -56.09 -18.62
CA ILE A 563 -34.65 -55.86 -18.60
C ILE A 563 -33.97 -57.09 -19.22
N ALA A 564 -33.28 -56.90 -20.34
CA ALA A 564 -32.52 -57.93 -21.06
C ALA A 564 -31.02 -57.91 -20.76
N ALA A 565 -30.48 -56.76 -20.38
CA ALA A 565 -29.09 -56.60 -20.00
C ALA A 565 -28.99 -55.57 -18.88
N VAL A 566 -28.10 -55.78 -17.93
CA VAL A 566 -27.81 -54.80 -16.89
C VAL A 566 -26.40 -55.00 -16.38
N ASN A 567 -25.69 -53.90 -16.11
CA ASN A 567 -24.39 -53.96 -15.45
C ASN A 567 -24.53 -54.07 -13.92
N PRO A 568 -23.46 -54.44 -13.18
CA PRO A 568 -23.48 -54.61 -11.72
C PRO A 568 -23.97 -53.40 -10.96
N CYS A 569 -23.58 -52.18 -11.37
CA CYS A 569 -24.07 -50.95 -10.78
C CYS A 569 -25.59 -50.77 -10.98
N GLY A 570 -26.11 -51.10 -12.16
CA GLY A 570 -27.55 -51.13 -12.41
C GLY A 570 -28.28 -52.16 -11.53
N ARG A 571 -27.68 -53.33 -11.26
CA ARG A 571 -28.25 -54.30 -10.29
C ARG A 571 -28.28 -53.75 -8.87
N LEU A 572 -27.22 -53.05 -8.45
CA LEU A 572 -27.16 -52.36 -7.14
C LEU A 572 -28.29 -51.34 -7.01
N MET A 573 -28.50 -50.50 -8.03
CA MET A 573 -29.53 -49.47 -8.04
C MET A 573 -30.95 -50.07 -8.04
N LEU A 574 -31.15 -51.19 -8.77
CA LEU A 574 -32.45 -51.85 -8.88
C LEU A 574 -32.78 -52.79 -7.69
N GLY A 575 -31.78 -53.18 -6.90
CA GLY A 575 -31.95 -54.10 -5.75
C GLY A 575 -32.02 -55.59 -6.10
N GLU A 576 -31.73 -55.97 -7.35
CA GLU A 576 -31.98 -57.31 -7.90
C GLU A 576 -30.68 -57.98 -8.39
N MET A 577 -29.86 -58.46 -7.46
CA MET A 577 -28.51 -58.96 -7.73
C MET A 577 -28.44 -60.26 -8.54
N ASP A 578 -29.25 -61.25 -8.17
CA ASP A 578 -29.09 -62.62 -8.66
C ASP A 578 -30.19 -63.08 -9.63
N ARG A 579 -31.04 -62.14 -10.09
CA ARG A 579 -32.15 -62.47 -10.99
C ARG A 579 -31.65 -62.75 -12.41
N PRO A 580 -31.98 -63.92 -13.02
CA PRO A 580 -31.59 -64.24 -14.38
C PRO A 580 -32.33 -63.34 -15.39
N MET A 581 -31.66 -63.03 -16.50
CA MET A 581 -32.22 -62.20 -17.58
C MET A 581 -33.05 -63.03 -18.58
N PRO A 582 -34.13 -62.47 -19.16
CA PRO A 582 -34.72 -61.16 -18.88
C PRO A 582 -35.73 -61.17 -17.70
N PHE A 583 -35.92 -60.03 -17.02
CA PHE A 583 -36.89 -59.88 -15.90
C PHE A 583 -37.61 -58.51 -15.89
N PRO A 584 -38.79 -58.34 -15.24
CA PRO A 584 -39.56 -57.10 -15.28
C PRO A 584 -38.95 -56.00 -14.41
N TRP A 585 -39.27 -54.73 -14.70
CA TRP A 585 -38.90 -53.61 -13.82
C TRP A 585 -39.45 -53.82 -12.40
N PRO A 586 -38.64 -53.67 -11.33
CA PRO A 586 -39.10 -53.91 -9.96
C PRO A 586 -40.23 -52.97 -9.53
N GLU A 587 -41.34 -53.52 -9.04
CA GLU A 587 -42.50 -52.74 -8.54
C GLU A 587 -42.18 -51.97 -7.25
N ALA A 588 -41.15 -52.39 -6.52
CA ALA A 588 -40.67 -51.76 -5.28
C ALA A 588 -39.89 -50.45 -5.50
N LEU A 589 -39.68 -50.03 -6.74
CA LEU A 589 -38.99 -48.78 -7.10
C LEU A 589 -40.01 -47.70 -7.46
N ALA A 590 -39.99 -46.60 -6.73
CA ALA A 590 -40.80 -45.43 -7.02
C ALA A 590 -39.90 -44.26 -7.46
N PHE A 591 -40.24 -43.65 -8.60
CA PHE A 591 -39.71 -42.32 -8.95
C PHE A 591 -40.54 -41.27 -8.20
N ILE A 592 -39.87 -40.27 -7.64
CA ILE A 592 -40.47 -39.15 -6.90
C ILE A 592 -40.11 -37.87 -7.64
N ASP A 593 -41.09 -36.96 -7.75
CA ASP A 593 -40.88 -35.62 -8.30
C ASP A 593 -40.05 -34.79 -7.30
N PRO A 594 -38.86 -34.28 -7.69
CA PRO A 594 -37.97 -33.56 -6.78
C PRO A 594 -38.50 -32.20 -6.30
N GLU A 595 -39.51 -31.61 -6.97
CA GLU A 595 -40.14 -30.36 -6.54
C GLU A 595 -41.36 -30.60 -5.65
N LYS A 596 -42.14 -31.66 -5.93
CA LYS A 596 -43.42 -31.92 -5.25
C LYS A 596 -43.32 -32.99 -4.15
N MET A 597 -42.24 -33.77 -4.11
CA MET A 597 -42.03 -34.88 -3.16
C MET A 597 -43.16 -35.94 -3.14
N VAL A 598 -43.87 -36.09 -4.27
CA VAL A 598 -44.93 -37.11 -4.45
C VAL A 598 -44.44 -38.16 -5.47
N PRO A 599 -44.80 -39.45 -5.32
CA PRO A 599 -44.52 -40.47 -6.32
C PRO A 599 -45.06 -40.05 -7.71
N VAL A 600 -44.20 -40.14 -8.72
CA VAL A 600 -44.58 -40.02 -10.12
C VAL A 600 -45.51 -41.21 -10.41
N GLY A 601 -46.75 -40.95 -10.85
CA GLY A 601 -47.75 -41.97 -11.15
C GLY A 601 -47.38 -42.83 -12.38
N ALA A 602 -48.35 -43.20 -13.22
CA ALA A 602 -48.11 -44.05 -14.40
C ALA A 602 -47.11 -43.48 -15.44
N ASN A 603 -46.71 -42.22 -15.33
CA ASN A 603 -45.83 -41.51 -16.27
C ASN A 603 -44.35 -41.51 -15.82
N THR A 604 -43.81 -42.67 -15.43
CA THR A 604 -42.42 -42.77 -14.98
C THR A 604 -41.43 -42.56 -16.15
N PRO A 605 -40.19 -42.12 -15.87
CA PRO A 605 -39.15 -42.01 -16.90
C PRO A 605 -38.96 -43.29 -17.74
N VAL A 606 -39.12 -44.45 -17.12
CA VAL A 606 -39.03 -45.76 -17.78
C VAL A 606 -40.24 -46.01 -18.69
N ALA A 607 -41.46 -45.70 -18.23
CA ALA A 607 -42.67 -45.84 -19.04
C ALA A 607 -42.63 -44.92 -20.29
N ARG A 608 -42.13 -43.70 -20.12
CA ARG A 608 -41.90 -42.74 -21.22
C ARG A 608 -40.87 -43.25 -22.22
N ALA A 609 -39.76 -43.83 -21.73
CA ALA A 609 -38.75 -44.46 -22.56
C ALA A 609 -39.31 -45.64 -23.39
N MET A 610 -40.20 -46.44 -22.80
CA MET A 610 -40.90 -47.52 -23.50
C MET A 610 -41.90 -47.00 -24.56
N GLY A 611 -42.48 -45.82 -24.33
CA GLY A 611 -43.30 -45.09 -25.32
C GLY A 611 -42.50 -44.50 -26.49
N GLY A 612 -41.17 -44.68 -26.50
CA GLY A 612 -40.27 -44.17 -27.53
C GLY A 612 -39.71 -42.77 -27.25
N GLU A 613 -39.95 -42.22 -26.06
CA GLU A 613 -39.43 -40.92 -25.66
C GLU A 613 -37.93 -41.02 -25.28
N VAL A 614 -37.13 -40.10 -25.81
CA VAL A 614 -35.69 -40.03 -25.53
C VAL A 614 -35.44 -39.01 -24.43
N LEU A 615 -35.15 -39.50 -23.22
CA LEU A 615 -34.80 -38.68 -22.07
C LEU A 615 -33.31 -38.35 -22.13
N ARG A 616 -32.97 -37.07 -22.00
CA ARG A 616 -31.58 -36.60 -22.06
C ARG A 616 -31.17 -36.01 -20.73
N GLY A 617 -30.99 -36.88 -19.75
CA GLY A 617 -30.49 -36.51 -18.43
C GLY A 617 -31.54 -35.80 -17.56
N GLU A 618 -32.76 -36.30 -17.55
CA GLU A 618 -33.82 -35.81 -16.66
C GLU A 618 -33.50 -36.26 -15.22
N THR A 619 -33.54 -35.32 -14.27
CA THR A 619 -33.25 -35.62 -12.86
C THR A 619 -34.53 -36.04 -12.14
N ALA A 620 -34.49 -37.17 -11.45
CA ALA A 620 -35.59 -37.66 -10.62
C ALA A 620 -35.06 -38.18 -9.28
N LEU A 621 -35.92 -38.24 -8.26
CA LEU A 621 -35.59 -38.94 -7.02
C LEU A 621 -36.01 -40.41 -7.16
N LEU A 622 -35.08 -41.34 -6.94
CA LEU A 622 -35.37 -42.77 -6.92
C LEU A 622 -35.43 -43.23 -5.46
N ARG A 623 -36.58 -43.81 -5.08
CA ARG A 623 -36.77 -44.42 -3.76
C ARG A 623 -37.00 -45.92 -3.91
N ARG A 624 -36.25 -46.71 -3.16
CA ARG A 624 -36.46 -48.15 -3.01
C ARG A 624 -37.35 -48.41 -1.80
N ALA A 625 -38.16 -49.46 -1.83
CA ALA A 625 -39.00 -49.83 -0.68
C ALA A 625 -38.22 -50.28 0.57
N ASP A 626 -36.94 -50.64 0.43
CA ASP A 626 -36.06 -51.15 1.49
C ASP A 626 -35.07 -50.11 2.06
N SER A 627 -35.12 -48.87 1.59
CA SER A 627 -34.23 -47.77 1.99
C SER A 627 -35.02 -46.48 2.12
N ASP A 628 -34.92 -45.82 3.27
CA ASP A 628 -35.70 -44.61 3.58
C ASP A 628 -35.14 -43.34 2.90
N GLU A 629 -33.86 -43.35 2.51
CA GLU A 629 -33.25 -42.21 1.82
C GLU A 629 -33.45 -42.26 0.29
N PRO A 630 -34.08 -41.24 -0.32
CA PRO A 630 -34.20 -41.13 -1.76
C PRO A 630 -32.90 -40.63 -2.40
N ARG A 631 -32.52 -41.20 -3.54
CA ARG A 631 -31.29 -40.82 -4.26
C ARG A 631 -31.59 -39.96 -5.47
N TYR A 632 -30.78 -38.94 -5.73
CA TYR A 632 -30.88 -38.17 -6.96
C TYR A 632 -30.31 -38.99 -8.11
N VAL A 633 -31.16 -39.37 -9.05
CA VAL A 633 -30.76 -40.08 -10.25
C VAL A 633 -30.99 -39.22 -11.48
N ARG A 634 -29.98 -39.17 -12.34
CA ARG A 634 -30.13 -38.63 -13.69
C ARG A 634 -30.47 -39.77 -14.63
N VAL A 635 -31.65 -39.68 -15.26
CA VAL A 635 -32.17 -40.68 -16.16
C VAL A 635 -31.95 -40.24 -17.60
N SER A 636 -31.21 -41.05 -18.36
CA SER A 636 -31.06 -40.88 -19.81
C SER A 636 -31.52 -42.13 -20.53
N THR A 637 -32.23 -41.97 -21.64
CA THR A 637 -32.74 -43.09 -22.42
C THR A 637 -32.33 -42.94 -23.87
N ALA A 638 -32.02 -44.04 -24.54
CA ALA A 638 -31.67 -44.05 -25.95
C ALA A 638 -32.20 -45.31 -26.64
N PRO A 639 -32.94 -45.19 -27.75
CA PRO A 639 -33.34 -46.35 -28.54
C PRO A 639 -32.12 -46.91 -29.28
N VAL A 640 -31.98 -48.23 -29.28
CA VAL A 640 -30.88 -48.92 -29.96
C VAL A 640 -31.29 -49.19 -31.41
N LYS A 641 -30.57 -48.60 -32.37
CA LYS A 641 -30.85 -48.72 -33.82
C LYS A 641 -29.94 -49.71 -34.55
N ALA A 642 -29.05 -50.41 -33.85
CA ALA A 642 -28.07 -51.29 -34.48
C ALA A 642 -28.71 -52.63 -34.90
N ARG A 643 -28.41 -53.11 -36.11
CA ARG A 643 -29.00 -54.33 -36.69
C ARG A 643 -28.59 -55.64 -35.99
N ASP A 644 -27.52 -55.62 -35.18
CA ASP A 644 -26.95 -56.78 -34.46
C ASP A 644 -27.00 -56.62 -32.92
N ALA A 645 -27.89 -55.78 -32.37
CA ALA A 645 -27.92 -55.47 -30.93
C ALA A 645 -28.56 -56.54 -30.02
N GLY A 646 -28.93 -57.71 -30.55
CA GLY A 646 -29.70 -58.72 -29.83
C GLY A 646 -31.11 -58.21 -29.44
N ASP A 647 -31.60 -58.63 -28.27
CA ASP A 647 -32.97 -58.34 -27.81
C ASP A 647 -33.16 -56.96 -27.15
N VAL A 648 -32.13 -56.10 -27.15
CA VAL A 648 -32.18 -54.77 -26.52
C VAL A 648 -32.76 -53.74 -27.48
N ALA A 649 -33.93 -53.18 -27.14
CA ALA A 649 -34.61 -52.14 -27.90
C ALA A 649 -34.29 -50.72 -27.38
N THR A 650 -34.15 -50.56 -26.06
CA THR A 650 -33.90 -49.26 -25.43
C THR A 650 -32.87 -49.41 -24.32
N VAL A 651 -31.88 -48.51 -24.25
CA VAL A 651 -30.96 -48.43 -23.12
C VAL A 651 -31.40 -47.29 -22.20
N VAL A 652 -31.45 -47.57 -20.90
CA VAL A 652 -31.67 -46.62 -19.82
C VAL A 652 -30.38 -46.53 -19.01
N ILE A 653 -29.91 -45.31 -18.81
CA ILE A 653 -28.75 -45.00 -17.97
C ILE A 653 -29.26 -44.24 -16.74
N LEU A 654 -28.89 -44.74 -15.56
CA LEU A 654 -29.14 -44.12 -14.27
C LEU A 654 -27.79 -43.69 -13.68
N ASP A 655 -27.55 -42.40 -13.55
CA ASP A 655 -26.40 -41.87 -12.81
C ASP A 655 -26.84 -41.45 -11.41
N ASP A 656 -26.20 -41.96 -10.36
CA ASP A 656 -26.36 -41.39 -9.01
C ASP A 656 -25.58 -40.06 -8.95
N ILE A 657 -26.31 -38.95 -9.00
CA ILE A 657 -25.76 -37.59 -8.98
C ILE A 657 -25.94 -36.94 -7.60
N THR A 658 -26.20 -37.73 -6.57
CA THR A 658 -26.50 -37.22 -5.22
C THR A 658 -25.39 -36.31 -4.69
N GLU A 659 -24.12 -36.70 -4.78
CA GLU A 659 -23.00 -35.84 -4.38
C GLU A 659 -22.79 -34.65 -5.32
N GLN A 660 -23.02 -34.84 -6.62
CA GLN A 660 -22.78 -33.81 -7.64
C GLN A 660 -23.81 -32.67 -7.54
N GLU A 661 -25.08 -32.99 -7.27
CA GLU A 661 -26.13 -32.00 -6.98
C GLU A 661 -25.91 -31.31 -5.64
N ARG A 662 -25.46 -32.04 -4.60
CA ARG A 662 -25.05 -31.42 -3.33
C ARG A 662 -23.91 -30.41 -3.53
N ASN A 663 -22.90 -30.76 -4.33
CA ASN A 663 -21.78 -29.88 -4.66
C ASN A 663 -22.19 -28.69 -5.53
N ARG A 664 -23.10 -28.88 -6.51
CA ARG A 664 -23.64 -27.78 -7.33
C ARG A 664 -24.39 -26.77 -6.47
N GLN A 665 -25.25 -27.24 -5.56
CA GLN A 665 -25.96 -26.38 -4.61
C GLN A 665 -24.98 -25.61 -3.70
N GLN A 666 -23.86 -26.23 -3.32
CA GLN A 666 -22.80 -25.58 -2.54
C GLN A 666 -22.04 -24.51 -3.35
N MET A 667 -21.72 -24.79 -4.62
CA MET A 667 -21.07 -23.83 -5.53
C MET A 667 -21.95 -22.62 -5.85
N GLU A 668 -23.26 -22.83 -6.06
CA GLU A 668 -24.22 -21.73 -6.28
C GLU A 668 -24.35 -20.80 -5.06
N ARG A 669 -24.17 -21.33 -3.83
CA ARG A 669 -24.07 -20.53 -2.61
C ARG A 669 -22.79 -19.69 -2.56
N SER A 670 -21.64 -20.27 -2.90
CA SER A 670 -20.35 -19.55 -2.90
C SER A 670 -20.28 -18.44 -3.96
N GLY A 671 -20.82 -18.68 -5.16
CA GLY A 671 -20.78 -17.71 -6.27
C GLY A 671 -21.64 -16.46 -6.06
N ARG A 672 -22.72 -16.56 -5.26
CA ARG A 672 -23.53 -15.39 -4.88
C ARG A 672 -22.82 -14.47 -3.88
N LEU A 673 -21.97 -15.02 -3.02
CA LEU A 673 -21.21 -14.26 -2.01
C LEU A 673 -20.04 -13.49 -2.64
N ASP A 674 -19.29 -14.11 -3.57
CA ASP A 674 -18.16 -13.45 -4.25
C ASP A 674 -18.63 -12.32 -5.21
N ALA A 675 -19.76 -12.50 -5.90
CA ALA A 675 -20.35 -11.48 -6.77
C ALA A 675 -20.86 -10.26 -5.97
N LEU A 676 -21.38 -10.47 -4.75
CA LEU A 676 -21.85 -9.40 -3.87
C LEU A 676 -20.66 -8.61 -3.28
N GLY A 677 -19.54 -9.27 -2.94
CA GLY A 677 -18.32 -8.61 -2.45
C GLY A 677 -17.69 -7.66 -3.46
N GLN A 678 -17.59 -8.04 -4.73
CA GLN A 678 -17.04 -7.18 -5.80
C GLN A 678 -17.94 -5.98 -6.13
N LEU A 679 -19.27 -6.16 -6.16
CA LEU A 679 -20.22 -5.07 -6.42
C LEU A 679 -20.25 -4.04 -5.28
N THR A 680 -20.14 -4.50 -4.03
CA THR A 680 -20.23 -3.62 -2.85
C THR A 680 -18.98 -2.74 -2.69
N GLY A 681 -17.80 -3.22 -3.08
CA GLY A 681 -16.54 -2.46 -2.99
C GLY A 681 -16.46 -1.26 -3.94
N GLY A 682 -16.90 -1.42 -5.20
CA GLY A 682 -16.93 -0.33 -6.19
C GLY A 682 -18.01 0.72 -5.88
N VAL A 683 -19.22 0.26 -5.56
CA VAL A 683 -20.36 1.15 -5.25
C VAL A 683 -20.11 1.95 -3.96
N ALA A 684 -19.56 1.33 -2.93
CA ALA A 684 -19.30 2.00 -1.67
C ALA A 684 -18.18 3.05 -1.75
N HIS A 685 -17.18 2.84 -2.62
CA HIS A 685 -16.18 3.86 -2.94
C HIS A 685 -16.84 5.11 -3.54
N ASP A 686 -17.77 4.93 -4.49
CA ASP A 686 -18.47 6.05 -5.13
C ASP A 686 -19.43 6.76 -4.18
N PHE A 687 -20.12 6.03 -3.30
CA PHE A 687 -20.94 6.61 -2.24
C PHE A 687 -20.11 7.46 -1.26
N ASN A 688 -18.92 7.00 -0.87
CA ASN A 688 -18.01 7.79 -0.02
C ASN A 688 -17.58 9.10 -0.71
N ASN A 689 -17.33 9.06 -2.02
CA ASN A 689 -16.97 10.26 -2.78
C ASN A 689 -18.12 11.27 -2.84
N ILE A 690 -19.36 10.82 -3.03
CA ILE A 690 -20.56 11.68 -3.00
C ILE A 690 -20.75 12.27 -1.60
N LEU A 691 -20.68 11.44 -0.56
CA LEU A 691 -20.85 11.87 0.83
C LEU A 691 -19.77 12.87 1.24
N ALA A 692 -18.51 12.65 0.86
CA ALA A 692 -17.43 13.60 1.10
C ALA A 692 -17.68 14.95 0.38
N THR A 693 -18.16 14.92 -0.86
CA THR A 693 -18.50 16.14 -1.62
C THR A 693 -19.61 16.95 -0.93
N ILE A 694 -20.66 16.26 -0.46
CA ILE A 694 -21.76 16.91 0.27
C ILE A 694 -21.26 17.44 1.62
N GLU A 695 -20.41 16.69 2.33
CA GLU A 695 -19.82 17.10 3.60
C GLU A 695 -19.02 18.40 3.45
N TYR A 696 -18.11 18.47 2.47
CA TYR A 696 -17.32 19.68 2.21
C TYR A 696 -18.18 20.88 1.81
N ALA A 697 -19.22 20.68 0.99
CA ALA A 697 -20.14 21.73 0.62
C ALA A 697 -20.93 22.27 1.84
N VAL A 698 -21.39 21.38 2.73
CA VAL A 698 -22.09 21.76 3.97
C VAL A 698 -21.14 22.51 4.93
N GLN A 699 -19.90 22.06 5.08
CA GLN A 699 -18.90 22.73 5.93
C GLN A 699 -18.50 24.11 5.41
N LEU A 700 -18.34 24.27 4.10
CA LEU A 700 -18.02 25.55 3.49
C LEU A 700 -19.14 26.57 3.72
N VAL A 701 -20.40 26.18 3.48
CA VAL A 701 -21.55 27.06 3.68
C VAL A 701 -21.78 27.39 5.16
N LYS A 702 -21.47 26.47 6.09
CA LYS A 702 -21.57 26.72 7.54
C LYS A 702 -20.74 27.91 8.02
N SER A 703 -19.59 28.18 7.40
CA SER A 703 -18.72 29.29 7.79
C SER A 703 -19.29 30.69 7.48
N GLU A 704 -20.24 30.77 6.54
CA GLU A 704 -20.87 32.02 6.08
C GLU A 704 -22.40 32.07 6.33
N ALA A 705 -22.96 31.02 6.95
CA ALA A 705 -24.41 30.86 7.09
C ALA A 705 -25.03 31.73 8.18
N SER A 706 -26.23 32.25 7.91
CA SER A 706 -27.02 32.96 8.91
C SER A 706 -27.54 32.02 10.02
N PRO A 707 -27.81 32.52 11.25
CA PRO A 707 -28.34 31.70 12.35
C PRO A 707 -29.63 30.93 12.02
N ARG A 708 -30.44 31.44 11.09
CA ARG A 708 -31.67 30.77 10.63
C ARG A 708 -31.41 29.51 9.79
N MET A 709 -30.27 29.44 9.11
CA MET A 709 -29.89 28.32 8.23
C MET A 709 -29.12 27.22 8.97
N MET A 710 -28.55 27.53 10.14
CA MET A 710 -27.72 26.62 10.92
C MET A 710 -28.39 25.27 11.26
N PRO A 711 -29.67 25.22 11.71
CA PRO A 711 -30.34 23.95 12.02
C PRO A 711 -30.47 23.01 10.82
N PHE A 712 -30.64 23.56 9.61
CA PHE A 712 -30.73 22.76 8.38
C PHE A 712 -29.37 22.21 7.97
N LEU A 713 -28.30 23.01 8.12
CA LEU A 713 -26.93 22.59 7.86
C LEU A 713 -26.45 21.54 8.88
N ASP A 714 -26.87 21.65 10.14
CA ASP A 714 -26.60 20.63 11.16
C ASP A 714 -27.32 19.31 10.86
N THR A 715 -28.57 19.38 10.38
CA THR A 715 -29.34 18.21 9.95
C THR A 715 -28.71 17.54 8.72
N ALA A 716 -28.25 18.33 7.75
CA ALA A 716 -27.55 17.82 6.57
C ALA A 716 -26.24 17.12 6.96
N HIS A 717 -25.41 17.77 7.79
CA HIS A 717 -24.17 17.22 8.32
C HIS A 717 -24.38 15.90 9.10
N ALA A 718 -25.40 15.84 9.97
CA ALA A 718 -25.74 14.62 10.70
C ALA A 718 -26.21 13.48 9.77
N SER A 719 -26.85 13.81 8.64
CA SER A 719 -27.30 12.81 7.66
C SER A 719 -26.16 12.29 6.80
N VAL A 720 -25.21 13.14 6.41
CA VAL A 720 -23.99 12.73 5.71
C VAL A 720 -23.12 11.83 6.59
N ARG A 721 -22.92 12.17 7.87
CA ARG A 721 -22.21 11.30 8.82
C ARG A 721 -22.86 9.92 8.98
N ARG A 722 -24.19 9.84 9.05
CA ARG A 722 -24.91 8.56 9.10
C ARG A 722 -24.75 7.76 7.81
N GLY A 723 -24.78 8.43 6.66
CA GLY A 723 -24.51 7.81 5.36
C GLY A 723 -23.10 7.21 5.30
N ALA A 724 -22.09 7.97 5.74
CA ALA A 724 -20.69 7.53 5.74
C ALA A 724 -20.47 6.31 6.65
N GLU A 725 -21.11 6.29 7.82
CA GLU A 725 -21.08 5.15 8.74
C GLU A 725 -21.72 3.90 8.12
N LEU A 726 -22.85 4.04 7.42
CA LEU A 726 -23.49 2.93 6.70
C LEU A 726 -22.60 2.39 5.58
N THR A 727 -21.97 3.28 4.80
CA THR A 727 -21.06 2.90 3.72
C THR A 727 -19.79 2.22 4.24
N LYS A 728 -19.29 2.64 5.41
CA LYS A 728 -18.17 1.99 6.10
C LYS A 728 -18.51 0.55 6.51
N ARG A 729 -19.73 0.29 7.00
CA ARG A 729 -20.23 -1.06 7.33
C ARG A 729 -20.36 -1.94 6.07
N LEU A 730 -20.81 -1.37 4.94
CA LEU A 730 -20.84 -2.05 3.64
C LEU A 730 -19.43 -2.35 3.10
N LEU A 731 -18.45 -1.47 3.30
CA LEU A 731 -17.05 -1.70 2.90
C LEU A 731 -16.36 -2.78 3.75
N ALA A 732 -16.70 -2.88 5.03
CA ALA A 732 -16.22 -3.95 5.92
C ALA A 732 -16.67 -5.34 5.43
N PHE A 733 -17.81 -5.44 4.75
CA PHE A 733 -18.27 -6.68 4.08
C PHE A 733 -17.46 -7.00 2.81
N ALA A 734 -17.13 -5.97 2.02
CA ALA A 734 -16.51 -6.13 0.71
C ALA A 734 -15.00 -6.40 0.76
N LYS A 735 -14.32 -5.95 1.81
CA LYS A 735 -12.87 -6.08 1.93
C LYS A 735 -12.48 -7.36 2.67
N ARG A 736 -11.95 -8.35 1.93
CA ARG A 736 -10.95 -9.28 2.48
C ARG A 736 -9.71 -8.45 2.83
N GLN A 737 -9.55 -8.01 4.07
CA GLN A 737 -8.31 -7.41 4.57
C GLN A 737 -7.50 -8.49 5.31
N PRO A 738 -6.62 -9.24 4.62
CA PRO A 738 -5.65 -10.07 5.32
C PRO A 738 -4.68 -9.16 6.10
N GLY A 739 -4.57 -9.35 7.42
CA GLY A 739 -3.49 -8.74 8.22
C GLY A 739 -3.86 -8.00 9.50
N MET A 740 -5.10 -8.07 10.02
CA MET A 740 -5.48 -7.50 11.32
C MET A 740 -5.72 -8.53 12.44
N GLU A 741 -5.50 -9.82 12.15
CA GLU A 741 -5.64 -10.87 13.16
C GLU A 741 -4.60 -10.72 14.28
N SER A 742 -5.08 -10.69 15.52
CA SER A 742 -4.22 -10.61 16.69
C SER A 742 -4.73 -11.53 17.79
N SER A 743 -3.83 -11.98 18.66
CA SER A 743 -4.19 -12.73 19.85
C SER A 743 -4.47 -11.77 21.01
N VAL A 744 -5.73 -11.67 21.39
CA VAL A 744 -6.19 -10.76 22.45
C VAL A 744 -6.90 -11.55 23.54
N ARG A 745 -6.75 -11.09 24.79
CA ARG A 745 -7.44 -11.66 25.94
C ARG A 745 -8.95 -11.41 25.82
N THR A 746 -9.75 -12.45 26.03
CA THR A 746 -11.22 -12.40 25.94
C THR A 746 -11.81 -11.40 26.92
N SER A 747 -11.25 -11.32 28.12
CA SER A 747 -11.61 -10.36 29.16
C SER A 747 -11.53 -8.89 28.70
N ARG A 748 -10.49 -8.55 27.92
CA ARG A 748 -10.38 -7.21 27.32
C ARG A 748 -11.44 -6.96 26.25
N VAL A 749 -11.66 -7.93 25.36
CA VAL A 749 -12.68 -7.83 24.30
C VAL A 749 -14.07 -7.64 24.92
N LEU A 750 -14.40 -8.38 25.98
CA LEU A 750 -15.68 -8.25 26.66
C LEU A 750 -15.84 -6.92 27.40
N ALA A 751 -14.76 -6.37 27.97
CA ALA A 751 -14.78 -5.04 28.59
C ALA A 751 -15.02 -3.93 27.56
N ASP A 752 -14.26 -3.94 26.46
CA ASP A 752 -14.39 -2.97 25.38
C ASP A 752 -15.78 -3.08 24.71
N PHE A 753 -16.28 -4.30 24.52
CA PHE A 753 -17.64 -4.58 24.04
C PHE A 753 -18.73 -4.04 25.00
N ARG A 754 -18.55 -4.22 26.32
CA ARG A 754 -19.51 -3.72 27.32
C ARG A 754 -19.70 -2.21 27.21
N ASP A 755 -18.61 -1.48 27.09
CA ASP A 755 -18.62 -0.02 26.95
C ASP A 755 -19.30 0.42 25.66
N LEU A 756 -19.14 -0.35 24.58
CA LEU A 756 -19.79 -0.11 23.30
C LEU A 756 -21.30 -0.43 23.31
N ALA A 757 -21.69 -1.53 23.97
CA ALA A 757 -23.07 -2.01 23.99
C ALA A 757 -23.96 -1.21 24.96
N ALA A 758 -23.44 -0.80 26.11
CA ALA A 758 -24.21 -0.18 27.19
C ALA A 758 -25.10 1.02 26.78
N PRO A 759 -24.66 1.95 25.90
CA PRO A 759 -25.50 3.07 25.46
C PRO A 759 -26.65 2.65 24.52
N THR A 760 -26.58 1.46 23.95
CA THR A 760 -27.47 0.99 22.86
C THR A 760 -28.56 0.03 23.36
N ILE A 761 -28.42 -0.47 24.59
CA ILE A 761 -29.43 -1.32 25.25
C ILE A 761 -30.41 -0.45 26.03
N GLU A 762 -31.70 -0.74 25.88
CA GLU A 762 -32.75 -0.04 26.60
C GLU A 762 -32.75 -0.45 28.08
N LYS A 763 -33.16 0.45 28.98
CA LYS A 763 -33.17 0.20 30.44
C LYS A 763 -34.05 -0.98 30.88
N SER A 764 -34.91 -1.49 29.99
CA SER A 764 -35.80 -2.62 30.23
C SER A 764 -35.20 -3.98 29.89
N ILE A 765 -33.96 -4.03 29.36
CA ILE A 765 -33.28 -5.27 29.00
C ILE A 765 -31.97 -5.38 29.78
N ASP A 766 -31.83 -6.44 30.58
CA ASP A 766 -30.64 -6.73 31.36
C ASP A 766 -29.57 -7.41 30.48
N LEU A 767 -28.42 -6.75 30.32
CA LEU A 767 -27.23 -7.30 29.65
C LEU A 767 -26.29 -7.95 30.66
N ILE A 768 -26.17 -9.27 30.60
CA ILE A 768 -25.29 -10.07 31.47
C ILE A 768 -24.06 -10.50 30.68
N ILE A 769 -22.86 -10.32 31.23
CA ILE A 769 -21.60 -10.76 30.60
C ILE A 769 -20.92 -11.73 31.55
N ASN A 770 -20.68 -12.96 31.07
CA ASN A 770 -20.04 -14.04 31.82
C ASN A 770 -18.70 -14.41 31.16
N ASP A 771 -17.61 -14.31 31.91
CA ASP A 771 -16.27 -14.73 31.47
C ASP A 771 -15.81 -15.89 32.36
N GLU A 772 -15.69 -17.09 31.79
CA GLU A 772 -15.30 -18.30 32.55
C GLU A 772 -13.77 -18.37 32.80
N ASP A 773 -12.95 -17.69 31.99
CA ASP A 773 -11.49 -17.75 32.07
C ASP A 773 -10.86 -16.41 31.62
N GLU A 774 -10.45 -15.59 32.60
CA GLU A 774 -9.92 -14.24 32.38
C GLU A 774 -8.62 -14.20 31.54
N ASP A 775 -7.88 -15.31 31.49
CA ASP A 775 -6.62 -15.46 30.77
C ASP A 775 -6.78 -16.08 29.37
N LEU A 776 -8.01 -16.42 28.98
CA LEU A 776 -8.31 -16.98 27.66
C LEU A 776 -8.01 -15.97 26.55
N ARG A 777 -7.44 -16.45 25.44
CA ARG A 777 -7.08 -15.61 24.29
C ARG A 777 -7.70 -16.13 23.01
N VAL A 778 -8.33 -15.24 22.26
CA VAL A 778 -8.86 -15.50 20.92
C VAL A 778 -7.89 -14.96 19.87
N PHE A 779 -7.79 -15.61 18.71
CA PHE A 779 -7.00 -15.18 17.56
C PHE A 779 -7.94 -14.84 16.39
N CYS A 780 -8.25 -13.54 16.23
CA CYS A 780 -9.11 -13.02 15.17
C CYS A 780 -8.88 -11.50 14.99
N ASP A 781 -9.61 -10.88 14.06
CA ASP A 781 -9.76 -9.42 14.02
C ASP A 781 -10.72 -8.97 15.13
N VAL A 782 -10.18 -8.28 16.14
CA VAL A 782 -10.95 -7.83 17.32
C VAL A 782 -12.06 -6.85 16.95
N GLY A 783 -11.82 -5.94 16.02
CA GLY A 783 -12.83 -4.97 15.61
C GLY A 783 -14.01 -5.64 14.91
N GLN A 784 -13.75 -6.71 14.14
CA GLN A 784 -14.81 -7.51 13.53
C GLN A 784 -15.56 -8.35 14.57
N LEU A 785 -14.88 -8.89 15.58
CA LEU A 785 -15.50 -9.62 16.69
C LEU A 785 -16.44 -8.72 17.51
N GLU A 786 -15.99 -7.53 17.90
CA GLU A 786 -16.81 -6.55 18.63
C GLU A 786 -18.07 -6.16 17.83
N ASN A 787 -17.91 -5.92 16.53
CA ASN A 787 -19.03 -5.62 15.64
C ASN A 787 -19.98 -6.81 15.48
N ALA A 788 -19.46 -8.04 15.42
CA ALA A 788 -20.27 -9.25 15.35
C ALA A 788 -21.12 -9.42 16.62
N LEU A 789 -20.52 -9.30 17.80
CA LEU A 789 -21.23 -9.34 19.09
C LEU A 789 -22.28 -8.24 19.19
N LEU A 790 -21.96 -7.01 18.78
CA LEU A 790 -22.91 -5.91 18.79
C LEU A 790 -24.11 -6.17 17.87
N ASN A 791 -23.88 -6.71 16.66
CA ASN A 791 -24.96 -7.06 15.74
C ASN A 791 -25.89 -8.13 16.33
N LEU A 792 -25.34 -9.13 17.02
CA LEU A 792 -26.13 -10.17 17.68
C LEU A 792 -26.98 -9.58 18.81
N VAL A 793 -26.37 -8.79 19.69
CA VAL A 793 -27.08 -8.16 20.81
C VAL A 793 -28.16 -7.20 20.31
N LEU A 794 -27.93 -6.44 19.24
CA LEU A 794 -28.96 -5.58 18.65
C LEU A 794 -30.11 -6.37 18.03
N ASN A 795 -29.82 -7.50 17.40
CA ASN A 795 -30.86 -8.38 16.87
C ASN A 795 -31.72 -8.99 18.00
N SER A 796 -31.09 -9.45 19.08
CA SER A 796 -31.76 -9.95 20.28
C SER A 796 -32.62 -8.87 20.94
N ARG A 797 -32.07 -7.66 21.12
CA ARG A 797 -32.80 -6.50 21.66
C ARG A 797 -34.05 -6.19 20.85
N ASP A 798 -33.91 -6.07 19.54
CA ASP A 798 -35.03 -5.74 18.67
C ASP A 798 -36.11 -6.84 18.66
N ALA A 799 -35.72 -8.11 18.77
CA ALA A 799 -36.65 -9.23 18.86
C ALA A 799 -37.45 -9.20 20.18
N ILE A 800 -36.77 -8.91 21.30
CA ILE A 800 -37.41 -8.73 22.61
C ILE A 800 -38.40 -7.55 22.58
N ILE A 801 -37.97 -6.38 22.10
CA ILE A 801 -38.82 -5.17 22.06
C ILE A 801 -40.05 -5.39 21.16
N ALA A 802 -39.85 -5.96 19.96
CA ALA A 802 -40.94 -6.12 19.00
C ALA A 802 -41.98 -7.15 19.44
N SER A 803 -41.56 -8.19 20.18
CA SER A 803 -42.46 -9.23 20.68
C SER A 803 -43.04 -8.93 22.05
N GLY A 804 -42.38 -8.09 22.85
CA GLY A 804 -42.70 -7.90 24.27
C GLY A 804 -42.43 -9.13 25.14
N MET A 805 -41.68 -10.11 24.61
CA MET A 805 -41.29 -11.33 25.31
C MET A 805 -39.79 -11.30 25.61
N GLY A 806 -39.42 -11.61 26.84
CA GLY A 806 -38.05 -11.54 27.33
C GLY A 806 -37.66 -10.16 27.83
N ASP A 807 -36.55 -10.13 28.55
CA ASP A 807 -36.00 -8.97 29.26
C ASP A 807 -34.49 -9.11 29.49
N ARG A 808 -33.85 -10.12 28.90
CA ARG A 808 -32.48 -10.50 29.22
C ARG A 808 -31.70 -10.95 28.00
N ILE A 809 -30.47 -10.44 27.91
CA ILE A 809 -29.48 -10.87 26.91
C ILE A 809 -28.20 -11.23 27.68
N SER A 810 -27.68 -12.42 27.48
CA SER A 810 -26.41 -12.86 28.06
C SER A 810 -25.35 -13.10 27.00
N VAL A 811 -24.15 -12.58 27.24
CA VAL A 811 -22.96 -12.85 26.45
C VAL A 811 -21.99 -13.67 27.30
N SER A 812 -21.63 -14.87 26.84
CA SER A 812 -20.67 -15.73 27.54
C SER A 812 -19.48 -16.07 26.66
N VAL A 813 -18.30 -16.18 27.27
CA VAL A 813 -17.12 -16.72 26.61
C VAL A 813 -16.62 -17.94 27.38
N ARG A 814 -16.25 -18.99 26.64
CA ARG A 814 -15.64 -20.19 27.22
C ARG A 814 -14.57 -20.77 26.31
N SER A 815 -13.61 -21.46 26.92
CA SER A 815 -12.66 -22.28 26.17
C SER A 815 -13.34 -23.58 25.78
N LEU A 816 -13.38 -23.89 24.48
CA LEU A 816 -13.82 -25.22 24.06
C LEU A 816 -12.68 -26.21 24.27
N SER A 817 -12.97 -27.30 24.99
CA SER A 817 -12.03 -28.40 25.14
C SER A 817 -12.05 -29.32 23.91
N GLU A 818 -11.00 -30.14 23.77
CA GLU A 818 -10.44 -30.81 22.57
C GLU A 818 -11.36 -31.54 21.54
N VAL A 819 -12.70 -31.54 21.59
CA VAL A 819 -13.55 -32.41 20.73
C VAL A 819 -14.84 -31.76 20.18
N ASP A 820 -15.14 -30.50 20.48
CA ASP A 820 -16.37 -29.84 19.99
C ASP A 820 -16.32 -29.45 18.50
N SER A 821 -15.16 -29.57 17.86
CA SER A 821 -14.90 -29.08 16.50
C SER A 821 -14.92 -30.21 15.46
N ARG A 822 -15.98 -31.03 15.37
CA ARG A 822 -16.19 -31.85 14.16
C ARG A 822 -17.65 -32.03 13.79
N SER A 823 -18.10 -31.19 12.86
CA SER A 823 -18.94 -31.63 11.74
C SER A 823 -18.58 -30.89 10.43
N SER A 824 -17.83 -31.57 9.57
CA SER A 824 -18.17 -31.73 8.14
C SER A 824 -17.95 -30.64 7.07
N LEU A 825 -17.02 -29.67 7.18
CA LEU A 825 -16.70 -28.80 6.00
C LEU A 825 -15.21 -28.61 5.61
N TYR A 826 -14.23 -28.97 6.44
CA TYR A 826 -12.80 -28.91 6.07
C TYR A 826 -12.18 -30.29 5.80
N ARG A 827 -12.78 -31.08 4.90
CA ARG A 827 -12.11 -32.21 4.25
C ARG A 827 -11.96 -31.93 2.74
N SER A 828 -11.12 -30.95 2.41
CA SER A 828 -10.55 -30.79 1.08
C SER A 828 -9.10 -30.32 1.22
N GLY A 829 -8.18 -31.28 1.23
CA GLY A 829 -6.74 -31.06 1.32
C GLY A 829 -6.07 -32.21 2.05
N GLY A 830 -5.59 -33.21 1.30
CA GLY A 830 -5.07 -34.47 1.82
C GLY A 830 -3.86 -34.31 2.75
N GLY A 831 -3.88 -35.10 3.83
CA GLY A 831 -2.78 -35.33 4.75
C GLY A 831 -3.22 -36.41 5.75
N GLU A 832 -2.38 -37.42 5.95
CA GLU A 832 -2.62 -38.52 6.86
C GLU A 832 -2.86 -38.04 8.31
N ASP A 833 -3.74 -38.76 9.00
CA ASP A 833 -4.26 -38.54 10.34
C ASP A 833 -3.15 -38.71 11.41
N ASP A 834 -2.54 -37.61 11.86
CA ASP A 834 -1.48 -37.62 12.89
C ASP A 834 -2.01 -37.37 14.33
N GLY A 835 -3.32 -37.49 14.57
CA GLY A 835 -3.89 -37.40 15.92
C GLY A 835 -3.70 -36.05 16.64
N GLN A 836 -3.56 -34.97 15.89
CA GLN A 836 -3.40 -33.59 16.40
C GLN A 836 -4.70 -32.78 16.22
N ASN A 837 -5.15 -32.08 17.27
CA ASN A 837 -6.39 -31.27 17.31
C ASN A 837 -6.10 -29.78 17.50
N LEU A 838 -6.92 -28.91 16.89
CA LEU A 838 -6.89 -27.46 17.11
C LEU A 838 -7.78 -27.06 18.29
N ARG A 839 -7.43 -26.00 19.02
CA ARG A 839 -8.21 -25.44 20.14
C ARG A 839 -8.94 -24.17 19.71
N TYR A 840 -10.15 -24.00 20.26
CA TYR A 840 -11.07 -22.92 19.91
C TYR A 840 -11.62 -22.23 21.16
N VAL A 841 -12.07 -21.00 20.97
CA VAL A 841 -12.79 -20.18 21.94
C VAL A 841 -14.19 -19.97 21.40
N GLU A 842 -15.20 -20.16 22.24
CA GLU A 842 -16.59 -19.91 21.86
C GLU A 842 -17.10 -18.64 22.54
N PHE A 843 -17.69 -17.76 21.75
CA PHE A 843 -18.48 -16.63 22.22
C PHE A 843 -19.95 -16.94 21.95
N SER A 844 -20.82 -16.85 22.95
CA SER A 844 -22.25 -17.13 22.80
C SER A 844 -23.07 -15.92 23.22
N VAL A 845 -24.04 -15.54 22.39
CA VAL A 845 -25.04 -14.51 22.68
C VAL A 845 -26.40 -15.20 22.78
N THR A 846 -27.02 -15.13 23.96
CA THR A 846 -28.31 -15.76 24.27
C THR A 846 -29.33 -14.72 24.69
N ASP A 847 -30.54 -14.82 24.16
CA ASP A 847 -31.70 -14.03 24.58
C ASP A 847 -32.84 -14.92 25.04
N ASN A 848 -33.69 -14.39 25.93
CA ASN A 848 -34.95 -15.01 26.36
C ASN A 848 -36.15 -14.47 25.58
N GLY A 849 -35.93 -14.07 24.31
CA GLY A 849 -36.94 -13.48 23.44
C GLY A 849 -37.91 -14.50 22.83
N PRO A 850 -38.58 -14.14 21.72
CA PRO A 850 -39.63 -14.96 21.11
C PRO A 850 -39.12 -16.18 20.36
N GLY A 851 -37.79 -16.31 20.15
CA GLY A 851 -37.20 -17.37 19.32
C GLY A 851 -37.54 -17.26 17.83
N MET A 852 -37.17 -18.29 17.06
CA MET A 852 -37.35 -18.38 15.61
C MET A 852 -38.08 -19.67 15.23
N THR A 853 -38.93 -19.59 14.21
CA THR A 853 -39.47 -20.78 13.53
C THR A 853 -38.35 -21.51 12.78
N GLU A 854 -38.55 -22.79 12.45
CA GLU A 854 -37.56 -23.57 11.69
C GLU A 854 -37.23 -22.95 10.32
N GLU A 855 -38.24 -22.40 9.63
CA GLU A 855 -38.05 -21.71 8.36
C GLU A 855 -37.25 -20.42 8.50
N VAL A 856 -37.49 -19.65 9.56
CA VAL A 856 -36.76 -18.41 9.86
C VAL A 856 -35.31 -18.75 10.20
N ARG A 857 -35.07 -19.74 11.05
CA ARG A 857 -33.73 -20.21 11.47
C ARG A 857 -32.87 -20.60 10.27
N ARG A 858 -33.42 -21.37 9.32
CA ARG A 858 -32.69 -21.80 8.10
C ARG A 858 -32.30 -20.67 7.16
N ARG A 859 -33.07 -19.58 7.15
CA ARG A 859 -32.86 -18.42 6.27
C ARG A 859 -32.22 -17.24 6.97
N ALA A 860 -32.00 -17.31 8.28
CA ALA A 860 -31.53 -16.20 9.10
C ALA A 860 -30.17 -15.65 8.64
N ILE A 861 -29.31 -16.50 8.08
CA ILE A 861 -27.99 -16.14 7.55
C ILE A 861 -28.02 -15.68 6.07
N ASP A 862 -29.17 -15.78 5.39
CA ASP A 862 -29.30 -15.34 4.01
C ASP A 862 -29.19 -13.81 3.94
N PRO A 863 -28.36 -13.24 3.03
CA PRO A 863 -28.27 -11.80 2.86
C PRO A 863 -29.64 -11.18 2.53
N PHE A 864 -29.96 -10.05 3.19
CA PHE A 864 -31.21 -9.28 3.05
C PHE A 864 -32.46 -9.96 3.61
N PHE A 865 -32.35 -11.15 4.23
CA PHE A 865 -33.48 -11.76 4.92
C PHE A 865 -33.81 -10.98 6.20
N THR A 866 -35.06 -10.58 6.34
CA THR A 866 -35.56 -9.87 7.53
C THR A 866 -36.98 -10.29 7.84
N THR A 867 -37.27 -10.47 9.12
CA THR A 867 -38.63 -10.68 9.66
C THR A 867 -39.29 -9.36 10.07
N LYS A 868 -38.57 -8.24 9.99
CA LYS A 868 -39.05 -6.88 10.29
C LYS A 868 -39.67 -6.26 9.03
N GLY A 869 -40.78 -5.53 9.17
CA GLY A 869 -41.51 -4.92 8.05
C GLY A 869 -40.67 -3.98 7.16
N GLN A 870 -41.21 -3.58 6.00
CA GLN A 870 -40.51 -2.96 4.85
C GLN A 870 -39.62 -1.72 5.13
N ASN A 871 -39.60 -1.16 6.35
CA ASN A 871 -38.82 0.04 6.71
C ASN A 871 -37.92 -0.12 7.97
N SER A 872 -37.66 -1.33 8.48
CA SER A 872 -37.07 -1.47 9.84
C SER A 872 -35.90 -2.46 9.99
N GLY A 873 -35.14 -2.75 8.92
CA GLY A 873 -33.86 -3.46 9.03
C GLY A 873 -33.24 -3.76 7.67
N THR A 874 -31.91 -3.71 7.56
CA THR A 874 -31.19 -3.98 6.29
C THR A 874 -31.13 -5.47 5.93
N GLY A 875 -31.48 -6.36 6.86
CA GLY A 875 -31.38 -7.82 6.68
C GLY A 875 -29.93 -8.33 6.51
N LEU A 876 -28.93 -7.52 6.85
CA LEU A 876 -27.51 -7.87 6.68
C LEU A 876 -26.85 -8.38 7.97
N GLY A 877 -27.43 -8.11 9.14
CA GLY A 877 -26.75 -8.29 10.43
C GLY A 877 -26.16 -9.69 10.64
N LEU A 878 -26.98 -10.75 10.53
CA LEU A 878 -26.51 -12.11 10.76
C LEU A 878 -25.64 -12.67 9.62
N SER A 879 -25.87 -12.23 8.38
CA SER A 879 -25.01 -12.57 7.23
C SER A 879 -23.60 -11.97 7.36
N MET A 880 -23.46 -10.80 7.98
CA MET A 880 -22.15 -10.19 8.29
C MET A 880 -21.39 -11.01 9.32
N VAL A 881 -22.10 -11.46 10.37
CA VAL A 881 -21.55 -12.31 11.43
C VAL A 881 -21.06 -13.64 10.83
N TYR A 882 -21.87 -14.28 9.98
CA TYR A 882 -21.48 -15.51 9.28
C TYR A 882 -20.21 -15.31 8.42
N GLY A 883 -20.15 -14.22 7.65
CA GLY A 883 -18.97 -13.91 6.82
C GLY A 883 -17.68 -13.70 7.63
N PHE A 884 -17.76 -13.04 8.78
CA PHE A 884 -16.62 -12.86 9.69
C PHE A 884 -16.11 -14.19 10.26
N VAL A 885 -17.02 -15.05 10.69
CA VAL A 885 -16.67 -16.35 11.29
C VAL A 885 -15.99 -17.28 10.28
N GLU A 886 -16.51 -17.35 9.06
CA GLU A 886 -15.88 -18.08 7.94
C GLU A 886 -14.47 -17.55 7.62
N GLN A 887 -14.30 -16.23 7.56
CA GLN A 887 -12.99 -15.60 7.31
C GLN A 887 -11.97 -15.91 8.41
N SER A 888 -12.42 -16.04 9.66
CA SER A 888 -11.58 -16.33 10.81
C SER A 888 -11.26 -17.83 10.98
N ASN A 889 -11.58 -18.68 10.00
CA ASN A 889 -11.53 -20.15 10.11
C ASN A 889 -12.30 -20.69 11.33
N GLY A 890 -13.46 -20.06 11.61
CA GLY A 890 -14.36 -20.40 12.69
C GLY A 890 -15.65 -21.08 12.23
N GLU A 891 -16.55 -21.34 13.18
CA GLU A 891 -17.87 -21.95 12.94
C GLU A 891 -18.97 -21.12 13.62
N LEU A 892 -20.09 -20.88 12.93
CA LEU A 892 -21.27 -20.18 13.49
C LEU A 892 -22.37 -21.20 13.79
N ARG A 893 -22.86 -21.21 15.03
CA ARG A 893 -23.96 -22.09 15.46
C ARG A 893 -25.16 -21.26 15.89
N ILE A 894 -26.35 -21.65 15.47
CA ILE A 894 -27.60 -20.99 15.83
C ILE A 894 -28.55 -22.04 16.40
N TYR A 895 -28.97 -21.81 17.63
CA TYR A 895 -30.02 -22.58 18.29
C TYR A 895 -31.15 -21.64 18.69
N SER A 896 -32.39 -22.01 18.38
CA SER A 896 -33.56 -21.17 18.62
C SER A 896 -34.82 -22.02 18.56
N GLU A 897 -35.74 -21.78 19.48
CA GLU A 897 -37.08 -22.40 19.53
C GLU A 897 -38.11 -21.33 19.85
N GLU A 898 -39.29 -21.44 19.25
CA GLU A 898 -40.38 -20.48 19.46
C GLU A 898 -40.79 -20.40 20.94
N GLY A 899 -40.80 -19.19 21.48
CA GLY A 899 -41.18 -18.88 22.86
C GLY A 899 -40.09 -19.13 23.92
N LEU A 900 -38.92 -19.64 23.53
CA LEU A 900 -37.83 -19.97 24.45
C LEU A 900 -36.53 -19.16 24.19
N GLY A 901 -36.50 -18.37 23.12
CA GLY A 901 -35.40 -17.45 22.81
C GLY A 901 -34.36 -18.04 21.84
N THR A 902 -33.27 -17.30 21.62
CA THR A 902 -32.23 -17.63 20.64
C THR A 902 -30.85 -17.61 21.27
N THR A 903 -30.00 -18.58 20.89
CA THR A 903 -28.57 -18.62 21.19
C THR A 903 -27.77 -18.67 19.88
N VAL A 904 -26.86 -17.71 19.69
CA VAL A 904 -25.92 -17.68 18.57
C VAL A 904 -24.49 -17.81 19.11
N SER A 905 -23.76 -18.83 18.68
CA SER A 905 -22.39 -19.12 19.14
C SER A 905 -21.37 -18.97 18.00
N LEU A 906 -20.31 -18.20 18.25
CA LEU A 906 -19.18 -18.00 17.35
C LEU A 906 -17.97 -18.80 17.87
N VAL A 907 -17.54 -19.82 17.14
CA VAL A 907 -16.39 -20.66 17.47
C VAL A 907 -15.17 -20.14 16.71
N LEU A 908 -14.17 -19.60 17.42
CA LEU A 908 -13.01 -18.92 16.84
C LEU A 908 -11.68 -19.56 17.28
N PRO A 909 -10.60 -19.47 16.49
CA PRO A 909 -9.32 -20.06 16.87
C PRO A 909 -8.74 -19.48 18.17
N ARG A 910 -8.12 -20.33 18.99
CA ARG A 910 -7.42 -19.89 20.20
C ARG A 910 -6.07 -19.25 19.87
N GLY A 911 -5.72 -18.22 20.62
CA GLY A 911 -4.47 -17.46 20.46
C GLY A 911 -3.47 -17.68 21.59
N THR A 912 -2.24 -17.26 21.36
CA THR A 912 -1.10 -17.35 22.28
C THR A 912 -0.56 -15.98 22.66
N GLU A 913 0.18 -15.90 23.77
CA GLU A 913 0.77 -14.63 24.24
C GLU A 913 1.69 -13.94 23.24
N ASN A 914 2.34 -14.72 22.36
CA ASN A 914 3.24 -14.21 21.33
C ASN A 914 2.51 -13.68 20.08
N ASN A 915 1.21 -13.36 20.19
CA ASN A 915 0.38 -12.86 19.10
C ASN A 915 0.26 -13.84 17.92
N ARG A 916 0.15 -15.15 18.21
CA ARG A 916 0.02 -16.20 17.18
C ARG A 916 -1.15 -17.12 17.49
N ARG A 917 -1.71 -17.74 16.46
CA ARG A 917 -2.63 -18.87 16.60
C ARG A 917 -1.94 -20.02 17.35
N GLU A 918 -2.67 -20.65 18.27
CA GLU A 918 -2.17 -21.81 19.03
C GLU A 918 -1.98 -23.03 18.12
N ALA A 919 -0.89 -23.76 18.32
CA ALA A 919 -0.54 -24.93 17.52
C ALA A 919 -1.42 -26.15 17.87
N PRO A 920 -1.59 -27.11 16.95
CA PRO A 920 -2.32 -28.36 17.22
C PRO A 920 -1.71 -29.16 18.39
N HIS A 921 -2.56 -29.78 19.21
CA HIS A 921 -2.18 -30.56 20.39
C HIS A 921 -2.59 -32.04 20.27
N LYS A 922 -1.88 -32.95 20.95
CA LYS A 922 -2.20 -34.39 20.97
C LYS A 922 -3.50 -34.66 21.75
N ARG A 923 -4.40 -35.45 21.15
CA ARG A 923 -5.72 -35.82 21.69
C ARG A 923 -5.65 -36.56 23.03
N ALA A 924 -6.31 -36.04 24.07
CA ALA A 924 -6.53 -36.76 25.32
C ALA A 924 -7.56 -37.91 25.16
N LYS A 925 -7.37 -39.03 25.86
CA LYS A 925 -8.30 -40.17 25.84
C LYS A 925 -9.50 -39.91 26.75
N ALA A 926 -10.72 -40.18 26.28
CA ALA A 926 -11.93 -40.11 27.09
C ALA A 926 -11.84 -41.08 28.29
N PRO A 927 -12.27 -40.69 29.50
CA PRO A 927 -12.42 -41.62 30.60
C PRO A 927 -13.48 -42.68 30.25
N LYS A 928 -13.25 -43.94 30.63
CA LYS A 928 -14.19 -45.04 30.40
C LYS A 928 -14.95 -45.37 31.69
N GLY A 929 -16.22 -45.71 31.56
CA GLY A 929 -17.04 -46.30 32.60
C GLY A 929 -16.61 -47.71 32.98
N GLN A 930 -17.17 -48.23 34.07
CA GLN A 930 -16.93 -49.58 34.58
C GLN A 930 -18.11 -50.53 34.29
N GLY A 931 -19.03 -50.14 33.40
CA GLY A 931 -20.22 -50.93 33.03
C GLY A 931 -21.52 -50.49 33.72
N GLN A 932 -21.57 -49.29 34.31
CA GLN A 932 -22.80 -48.73 34.88
C GLN A 932 -23.89 -48.54 33.81
N ARG A 933 -25.17 -48.66 34.19
CA ARG A 933 -26.34 -48.50 33.32
C ARG A 933 -26.87 -47.08 33.30
N ILE A 934 -27.01 -46.50 32.11
CA ILE A 934 -27.53 -45.15 31.91
C ILE A 934 -28.86 -45.23 31.18
N LEU A 935 -29.91 -44.64 31.75
CA LEU A 935 -31.20 -44.43 31.09
C LEU A 935 -31.10 -43.16 30.25
N VAL A 936 -31.12 -43.31 28.92
CA VAL A 936 -31.00 -42.20 27.95
C VAL A 936 -32.37 -41.90 27.37
N VAL A 937 -32.84 -40.66 27.50
CA VAL A 937 -34.17 -40.23 27.07
C VAL A 937 -34.05 -39.08 26.08
N GLU A 938 -34.50 -39.31 24.85
CA GLU A 938 -34.38 -38.40 23.71
C GLU A 938 -35.53 -38.68 22.73
N ASP A 939 -36.25 -37.65 22.28
CA ASP A 939 -37.42 -37.81 21.40
C ASP A 939 -37.05 -37.97 19.92
N GLU A 940 -35.90 -37.43 19.50
CA GLU A 940 -35.39 -37.62 18.15
C GLU A 940 -34.70 -38.99 18.02
N GLU A 941 -35.34 -39.95 17.33
CA GLU A 941 -34.87 -41.34 17.20
C GLU A 941 -33.44 -41.47 16.62
N SER A 942 -33.08 -40.57 15.71
CA SER A 942 -31.73 -40.47 15.12
C SER A 942 -30.69 -40.11 16.19
N LEU A 943 -30.98 -39.14 17.04
CA LEU A 943 -30.10 -38.65 18.10
C LEU A 943 -30.04 -39.65 19.25
N LEU A 944 -31.17 -40.25 19.63
CA LEU A 944 -31.23 -41.32 20.64
C LEU A 944 -30.30 -42.48 20.28
N SER A 945 -30.31 -42.90 19.02
CA SER A 945 -29.46 -43.98 18.50
C SER A 945 -27.97 -43.62 18.58
N ILE A 946 -27.61 -42.38 18.22
CA ILE A 946 -26.23 -41.89 18.26
C ILE A 946 -25.73 -41.77 19.69
N VAL A 947 -26.49 -41.10 20.57
CA VAL A 947 -26.13 -40.92 21.98
C VAL A 947 -25.97 -42.28 22.66
N THR A 948 -26.86 -43.23 22.37
CA THR A 948 -26.76 -44.61 22.87
C THR A 948 -25.45 -45.28 22.47
N GLU A 949 -25.05 -45.18 21.20
CA GLU A 949 -23.81 -45.78 20.72
C GLU A 949 -22.57 -45.10 21.31
N VAL A 950 -22.61 -43.77 21.45
CA VAL A 950 -21.53 -43.02 22.10
C VAL A 950 -21.37 -43.45 23.56
N VAL A 951 -22.45 -43.53 24.33
CA VAL A 951 -22.41 -43.95 25.74
C VAL A 951 -21.92 -45.41 25.87
N ARG A 952 -22.34 -46.30 24.98
CA ARG A 952 -21.82 -47.69 24.92
C ARG A 952 -20.32 -47.74 24.61
N SER A 953 -19.84 -46.90 23.69
CA SER A 953 -18.41 -46.83 23.34
C SER A 953 -17.51 -46.39 24.50
N LEU A 954 -18.10 -45.68 25.47
CA LEU A 954 -17.46 -45.25 26.72
C LEU A 954 -17.48 -46.34 27.80
N ASN A 955 -17.94 -47.55 27.49
CA ASN A 955 -18.02 -48.70 28.41
C ASN A 955 -19.12 -48.56 29.48
N TYR A 956 -20.25 -47.95 29.13
CA TYR A 956 -21.50 -47.95 29.90
C TYR A 956 -22.56 -48.82 29.22
N GLU A 957 -23.48 -49.39 30.00
CA GLU A 957 -24.70 -50.03 29.46
C GLU A 957 -25.77 -48.96 29.27
N VAL A 958 -26.61 -49.08 28.23
CA VAL A 958 -27.63 -48.06 27.89
C VAL A 958 -29.01 -48.66 27.79
N LEU A 959 -29.95 -48.04 28.49
CA LEU A 959 -31.40 -48.23 28.37
C LEU A 959 -31.98 -47.02 27.61
N PRO A 960 -32.32 -47.16 26.31
CA PRO A 960 -32.88 -46.05 25.54
C PRO A 960 -34.39 -45.89 25.77
N ALA A 961 -34.88 -44.66 25.76
CA ALA A 961 -36.31 -44.32 25.74
C ALA A 961 -36.57 -43.13 24.81
N SER A 962 -37.57 -43.27 23.95
CA SER A 962 -37.96 -42.27 22.93
C SER A 962 -38.90 -41.18 23.45
N SER A 963 -39.30 -41.25 24.72
CA SER A 963 -40.15 -40.22 25.33
C SER A 963 -40.06 -40.28 26.85
N GLY A 964 -40.39 -39.17 27.52
CA GLY A 964 -40.51 -39.13 28.98
C GLY A 964 -41.57 -40.11 29.53
N ARG A 965 -42.56 -40.51 28.73
CA ARG A 965 -43.55 -41.51 29.14
C ARG A 965 -42.96 -42.92 29.15
N GLU A 966 -42.26 -43.30 28.08
CA GLU A 966 -41.57 -44.58 27.97
C GLU A 966 -40.51 -44.74 29.07
N ALA A 967 -39.76 -43.67 29.36
CA ALA A 967 -38.80 -43.65 30.46
C ALA A 967 -39.46 -43.91 31.83
N LEU A 968 -40.64 -43.34 32.10
CA LEU A 968 -41.38 -43.61 33.33
C LEU A 968 -41.92 -45.05 33.38
N ASP A 969 -42.40 -45.58 32.27
CA ASP A 969 -42.89 -46.97 32.23
C ASP A 969 -41.74 -47.96 32.52
N LEU A 970 -40.50 -47.68 32.06
CA LEU A 970 -39.28 -48.43 32.41
C LEU A 970 -38.93 -48.32 33.91
N VAL A 971 -39.08 -47.12 34.48
CA VAL A 971 -38.86 -46.88 35.92
C VAL A 971 -39.89 -47.64 36.77
N GLU A 972 -41.16 -47.66 36.34
CA GLU A 972 -42.26 -48.38 37.01
C GLU A 972 -42.14 -49.90 36.88
N ALA A 973 -41.61 -50.40 35.75
CA ALA A 973 -41.27 -51.81 35.57
C ALA A 973 -40.12 -52.28 36.47
N GLY A 974 -39.39 -51.36 37.12
CA GLY A 974 -38.32 -51.67 38.04
C GLY A 974 -36.96 -51.93 37.38
N GLU A 975 -36.76 -51.47 36.15
CA GLU A 975 -35.48 -51.65 35.44
C GLU A 975 -34.33 -50.96 36.20
N PRO A 976 -33.19 -51.63 36.41
CA PRO A 976 -32.06 -51.06 37.13
C PRO A 976 -31.25 -50.13 36.21
N PHE A 977 -31.00 -48.92 36.68
CA PHE A 977 -30.10 -47.94 36.05
C PHE A 977 -29.49 -47.06 37.15
N ASP A 978 -28.31 -46.53 36.87
CA ASP A 978 -27.44 -45.81 37.81
C ASP A 978 -27.42 -44.29 37.56
N LEU A 979 -27.86 -43.83 36.37
CA LEU A 979 -27.96 -42.40 36.03
C LEU A 979 -29.06 -42.17 34.98
N LEU A 980 -29.79 -41.07 35.11
CA LEU A 980 -30.75 -40.57 34.10
C LEU A 980 -30.10 -39.48 33.25
N LEU A 981 -29.97 -39.70 31.94
CA LEU A 981 -29.57 -38.70 30.94
C LEU A 981 -30.80 -38.35 30.10
N THR A 982 -31.35 -37.14 30.24
CA THR A 982 -32.62 -36.76 29.57
C THR A 982 -32.52 -35.44 28.84
N ASP A 983 -33.16 -35.34 27.67
CA ASP A 983 -33.41 -34.05 27.04
C ASP A 983 -34.36 -33.19 27.90
N VAL A 984 -34.15 -31.88 27.89
CA VAL A 984 -34.97 -30.91 28.62
C VAL A 984 -36.34 -30.73 27.93
N VAL A 985 -36.34 -30.56 26.61
CA VAL A 985 -37.55 -30.29 25.83
C VAL A 985 -37.93 -31.56 25.09
N MET A 986 -39.05 -32.18 25.47
CA MET A 986 -39.58 -33.36 24.79
C MET A 986 -41.07 -33.16 24.49
N PRO A 987 -41.53 -33.35 23.23
CA PRO A 987 -42.93 -33.43 22.87
C PRO A 987 -43.63 -34.60 23.59
N GLY A 988 -44.94 -34.50 23.82
CA GLY A 988 -45.74 -35.61 24.38
C GLY A 988 -46.07 -35.52 25.87
N GLY A 989 -45.91 -34.35 26.50
CA GLY A 989 -46.55 -33.99 27.78
C GLY A 989 -45.74 -34.27 29.06
N ILE A 990 -44.59 -34.95 28.97
CA ILE A 990 -43.63 -35.12 30.07
C ILE A 990 -42.24 -34.71 29.56
N GLY A 991 -41.85 -33.46 29.79
CA GLY A 991 -40.51 -32.95 29.51
C GLY A 991 -39.47 -33.39 30.55
N GLY A 992 -38.19 -33.11 30.30
CA GLY A 992 -37.05 -33.59 31.08
C GLY A 992 -37.11 -33.22 32.56
N PHE A 993 -37.45 -31.97 32.88
CA PHE A 993 -37.56 -31.52 34.28
C PHE A 993 -38.64 -32.29 35.06
N LYS A 994 -39.80 -32.52 34.43
CA LYS A 994 -40.90 -33.25 35.05
C LYS A 994 -40.57 -34.74 35.19
N LEU A 995 -39.88 -35.32 34.20
CA LEU A 995 -39.38 -36.69 34.26
C LEU A 995 -38.41 -36.87 35.42
N ALA A 996 -37.41 -36.00 35.56
CA ALA A 996 -36.43 -36.06 36.64
C ALA A 996 -37.08 -35.96 38.02
N ALA A 997 -38.07 -35.06 38.20
CA ALA A 997 -38.84 -34.96 39.44
C ALA A 997 -39.61 -36.25 39.76
N GLU A 998 -40.26 -36.87 38.77
CA GLU A 998 -40.99 -38.13 38.95
C GLU A 998 -40.07 -39.33 39.22
N VAL A 999 -38.86 -39.34 38.65
CA VAL A 999 -37.83 -40.34 38.94
C VAL A 999 -37.28 -40.15 40.36
N ARG A 1000 -36.92 -38.93 40.77
CA ARG A 1000 -36.42 -38.67 42.14
C ARG A 1000 -37.46 -38.94 43.23
N LYS A 1001 -38.76 -38.74 42.97
CA LYS A 1001 -39.82 -39.17 43.91
C LYS A 1001 -39.81 -40.67 44.21
N ARG A 1002 -39.38 -41.49 43.24
CA ARG A 1002 -39.32 -42.96 43.36
C ARG A 1002 -37.92 -43.45 43.78
N ARG A 1003 -36.86 -42.75 43.35
CA ARG A 1003 -35.45 -43.01 43.66
C ARG A 1003 -34.75 -41.71 44.08
N PRO A 1004 -34.80 -41.35 45.38
CA PRO A 1004 -34.36 -40.03 45.88
C PRO A 1004 -32.92 -39.65 45.52
N ASP A 1005 -32.02 -40.62 45.50
CA ASP A 1005 -30.57 -40.41 45.28
C ASP A 1005 -30.15 -40.62 43.82
N MET A 1006 -31.10 -40.65 42.86
CA MET A 1006 -30.77 -40.89 41.45
C MET A 1006 -29.99 -39.70 40.83
N PRO A 1007 -28.78 -39.93 40.30
CA PRO A 1007 -28.06 -38.94 39.50
C PRO A 1007 -28.83 -38.60 38.22
N VAL A 1008 -28.88 -37.32 37.89
CA VAL A 1008 -29.58 -36.80 36.72
C VAL A 1008 -28.63 -35.89 35.95
N VAL A 1009 -28.64 -35.99 34.62
CA VAL A 1009 -27.94 -35.08 33.71
C VAL A 1009 -28.93 -34.64 32.64
N TYR A 1010 -29.05 -33.33 32.45
CA TYR A 1010 -29.90 -32.74 31.43
C TYR A 1010 -29.12 -32.49 30.14
N MET A 1011 -29.71 -32.76 28.99
CA MET A 1011 -29.18 -32.31 27.69
C MET A 1011 -30.04 -31.15 27.19
N THR A 1012 -29.45 -30.07 26.67
CA THR A 1012 -30.19 -28.88 26.21
C THR A 1012 -29.42 -28.10 25.15
N GLY A 1013 -30.10 -27.47 24.18
CA GLY A 1013 -29.44 -26.56 23.24
C GLY A 1013 -29.21 -25.14 23.79
N TYR A 1014 -29.83 -24.79 24.93
CA TYR A 1014 -29.73 -23.46 25.55
C TYR A 1014 -28.49 -23.34 26.45
N SER A 1015 -27.69 -22.29 26.29
CA SER A 1015 -26.63 -21.95 27.25
C SER A 1015 -27.20 -21.14 28.42
N GLY A 1016 -26.88 -21.56 29.66
CA GLY A 1016 -27.12 -20.75 30.86
C GLY A 1016 -28.48 -20.90 31.56
N LEU A 1017 -29.11 -22.09 31.49
CA LEU A 1017 -30.29 -22.41 32.31
C LEU A 1017 -30.01 -22.12 33.80
N LEU A 1018 -30.81 -21.26 34.42
CA LEU A 1018 -30.70 -20.93 35.84
C LEU A 1018 -31.31 -22.05 36.71
N GLU A 1019 -30.84 -22.20 37.95
CA GLU A 1019 -31.43 -23.15 38.93
C GLU A 1019 -32.95 -22.98 39.09
N VAL A 1020 -33.43 -21.73 38.96
CA VAL A 1020 -34.86 -21.37 39.04
C VAL A 1020 -35.68 -21.97 37.89
N GLU A 1021 -35.07 -22.15 36.71
CA GLU A 1021 -35.71 -22.71 35.52
C GLU A 1021 -35.76 -24.25 35.56
N MET A 1022 -34.90 -24.90 36.35
CA MET A 1022 -34.82 -26.36 36.48
C MET A 1022 -35.87 -26.99 37.41
N GLY A 1023 -36.60 -26.17 38.18
CA GLY A 1023 -37.69 -26.64 39.06
C GLY A 1023 -37.21 -27.41 40.30
N GLU A 1024 -37.85 -28.53 40.61
CA GLU A 1024 -37.60 -29.31 41.85
C GLU A 1024 -36.26 -30.08 41.85
N VAL A 1025 -35.66 -30.32 40.67
CA VAL A 1025 -34.47 -31.17 40.50
C VAL A 1025 -33.37 -30.41 39.77
N VAL A 1026 -32.46 -29.83 40.55
CA VAL A 1026 -31.22 -29.22 40.05
C VAL A 1026 -30.19 -30.30 39.74
N ALA A 1027 -29.61 -30.24 38.54
CA ALA A 1027 -28.67 -31.22 38.01
C ALA A 1027 -27.77 -30.57 36.92
N PRO A 1028 -26.59 -31.15 36.62
CA PRO A 1028 -25.72 -30.66 35.56
C PRO A 1028 -26.40 -30.68 34.19
N THR A 1029 -26.10 -29.67 33.37
CA THR A 1029 -26.56 -29.56 31.99
C THR A 1029 -25.41 -29.81 31.01
N LEU A 1030 -25.70 -30.56 29.94
CA LEU A 1030 -24.84 -30.78 28.80
C LEU A 1030 -25.43 -30.08 27.59
N GLN A 1031 -24.65 -29.22 26.94
CA GLN A 1031 -25.12 -28.49 25.78
C GLN A 1031 -25.12 -29.36 24.53
N LYS A 1032 -26.23 -29.38 23.78
CA LYS A 1032 -26.34 -30.06 22.49
C LYS A 1032 -25.79 -29.16 21.37
N PRO A 1033 -24.96 -29.67 20.44
CA PRO A 1033 -24.33 -31.00 20.44
C PRO A 1033 -23.22 -31.11 21.51
N CYS A 1034 -23.16 -32.25 22.23
CA CYS A 1034 -22.14 -32.47 23.26
C CYS A 1034 -21.04 -33.45 22.78
N PRO A 1035 -19.75 -33.18 23.04
CA PRO A 1035 -18.67 -34.10 22.71
C PRO A 1035 -18.68 -35.37 23.60
N PRO A 1036 -18.31 -36.55 23.06
CA PRO A 1036 -18.20 -37.78 23.84
C PRO A 1036 -17.30 -37.69 25.07
N VAL A 1037 -16.28 -36.84 25.06
CA VAL A 1037 -15.34 -36.68 26.19
C VAL A 1037 -15.99 -35.93 27.35
N ASP A 1038 -16.76 -34.88 27.06
CA ASP A 1038 -17.42 -34.09 28.10
C ASP A 1038 -18.62 -34.85 28.65
N LEU A 1039 -19.36 -35.56 27.79
CA LEU A 1039 -20.31 -36.57 28.22
C LEU A 1039 -19.63 -37.60 29.15
N ALA A 1040 -18.46 -38.15 28.78
CA ALA A 1040 -17.75 -39.12 29.61
C ALA A 1040 -17.31 -38.56 30.97
N LYS A 1041 -16.85 -37.31 31.02
CA LYS A 1041 -16.46 -36.65 32.27
C LYS A 1041 -17.66 -36.39 33.18
N THR A 1042 -18.74 -35.82 32.65
CA THR A 1042 -19.95 -35.50 33.42
C THR A 1042 -20.58 -36.79 33.94
N LEU A 1043 -20.72 -37.81 33.09
CA LEU A 1043 -21.22 -39.12 33.52
C LEU A 1043 -20.35 -39.72 34.62
N LYS A 1044 -19.03 -39.63 34.51
CA LYS A 1044 -18.12 -40.15 35.53
C LYS A 1044 -18.21 -39.36 36.84
N GLN A 1045 -18.30 -38.04 36.78
CA GLN A 1045 -18.42 -37.17 37.96
C GLN A 1045 -19.72 -37.45 38.72
N GLU A 1046 -20.85 -37.55 38.02
CA GLU A 1046 -22.15 -37.81 38.64
C GLU A 1046 -22.33 -39.25 39.14
N LEU A 1047 -21.52 -40.20 38.65
CA LEU A 1047 -21.50 -41.58 39.15
C LEU A 1047 -20.47 -41.81 40.27
N GLU A 1048 -19.49 -40.91 40.46
CA GLU A 1048 -18.45 -40.99 41.50
C GLU A 1048 -18.71 -40.06 42.70
N GLY A 1049 -19.55 -39.02 42.51
CA GLY A 1049 -20.07 -38.14 43.57
C GLY A 1049 -21.30 -38.72 44.25
#